data_AF-A0A7G2MC24-F1
#
_entry.id   AF-A0A7G2MC24-F1
#
_cell.length_a   1.000
_cell.length_b   1.000
_cell.length_c   1.000
_cell.angle_alpha   90.00
_cell.angle_beta   90.00
_cell.angle_gamma   90.00
#
_symmetry.space_group_name_H-M   'P 1'
#
loop_
_entity.id
_entity.type
_entity.pdbx_description
1 polymer ?
#
loop_
_entity_poly.entity_id
_entity_poly.type
_entity_poly.pdbx_seq_one_letter_code
_entity_poly.pdbx_strand_id
1 'polypeptide(L)'
;MVLIPLLIAYQVSFQSDMFNIPVEYTLVLSSFIPTQNAYMFNLLLVFPLATMGFWVHKQKKYNTLEALLVHPQGNDTYSTGFILGIIIAFMIMGSISLALAGLINLFASPTSFRPLIYLFYLVTLILPTIVFIVGITSFLAARCFKNGTVTTFFMLVYLSVDILFLSTLYHGLFDPLGILLPYTFSDFTGIADLPGFLLHRTTFLLLGIGFITLAISGLPRIPNKINGRQRAACSGILALFVGLLAGFITYNHHEQVERRHALYESVYEKHDSPNKINIIAHDIRFTYQQKEARVESRVSLYNPTGITLSEIILYLNPSLEVTSIQENLSPVPFTREAQAIVISRPVSPGDSLALDIQYQGTIDEGICYLYIPKQQKEFDIDNRHYLSCRFGHRYAFLEKDYTLLTPECLWYPITSPPVNPAHPYNTPCDFTRYTLTINHPTRLTAISQGSRHGIASGTRFENEHPQRNISLCIGKYEKREITVDSVTYELYMSKNNFEVLTSIDQQLTSLSDKIRDVKETIEYEKKSSYLFNRLRLVETPVTFTSHYHPATGGSEMIQPEMVLCPERGIGILNGRIRAFAQKRLRFEISNWIEPFERSLYWELNNEHILTSWEEGPLSHLKLGTTWHYESTYNIYNFNPLFFNYINYIYSHKYPTINNLLNQIVKRPWENRDPNVAPPDSQQKALDYLNGKSYQAALSDKTLSFEIINQINELKANDLLSQIILKGTSATDFHLFVQDFMKNNRFRQVNFQTFDHAFSENFGWHLSEIFPKYFDRQELPAFQVKNFRIKRILSPTEEEEDPWTPHTKFRIEFDVLNQSDVDGVITMHLGTAIYKAGPDRRVDRMLYTPRTFSVKAREAKKIIFICPHPVVSHSIYTGLSKNRPNIFDIHDKTITLEKGMESTRDSIAGEESISPAIFFPPANEIIVDNEDDNFQITNPPAPWLKRFLGLNHNHHTHSSTAVSHWEYTLMPDCFGEYCLSCLRKRTGKGESSLTWTTPINKKGKYKIYAYIPNISYSHERSRHMITQEPIRDIQYCYSISYNNREKKIKVHVPETSRWVVIGEFFLPEGECSVKLYDIGLPRQWVVGDAIKWVYQKP
;
A
#
# COMPACT_ATOMS: atom_id res chain seq x y z
N MET A 1 39.57 14.28 -0.23
CA MET A 1 40.16 13.31 0.71
C MET A 1 39.15 12.69 1.68
N VAL A 2 38.03 13.34 2.03
CA VAL A 2 37.04 12.80 3.00
C VAL A 2 36.06 11.77 2.39
N LEU A 3 35.87 11.78 1.07
CA LEU A 3 34.82 11.01 0.36
C LEU A 3 34.95 9.49 0.50
N ILE A 4 36.13 8.91 0.17
CA ILE A 4 36.35 7.46 0.26
C ILE A 4 36.22 6.96 1.70
N PRO A 5 36.88 7.55 2.72
CA PRO A 5 36.72 7.12 4.10
C PRO A 5 35.26 7.10 4.58
N LEU A 6 34.46 8.08 4.17
CA LEU A 6 33.04 8.16 4.54
C LEU A 6 32.23 7.02 3.92
N LEU A 7 32.46 6.72 2.64
CA LEU A 7 31.83 5.59 1.96
C LEU A 7 32.20 4.26 2.63
N ILE A 8 33.48 4.06 2.95
CA ILE A 8 33.94 2.84 3.62
C ILE A 8 33.34 2.72 5.02
N ALA A 9 33.34 3.80 5.80
CA ALA A 9 32.71 3.81 7.13
C ALA A 9 31.23 3.41 7.05
N TYR A 10 30.50 3.92 6.04
CA TYR A 10 29.11 3.52 5.78
C TYR A 10 29.00 2.03 5.46
N GLN A 11 29.81 1.50 4.54
CA GLN A 11 29.73 0.10 4.12
C GLN A 11 30.11 -0.87 5.25
N VAL A 12 31.15 -0.58 6.03
CA VAL A 12 31.51 -1.42 7.17
C VAL A 12 30.40 -1.37 8.24
N SER A 13 29.79 -0.22 8.48
CA SER A 13 28.73 -0.08 9.50
C SER A 13 27.41 -0.75 9.11
N PHE A 14 27.04 -0.77 7.82
CA PHE A 14 25.71 -1.21 7.38
C PHE A 14 25.69 -2.47 6.50
N GLN A 15 26.83 -2.89 5.93
CA GLN A 15 26.91 -3.97 4.93
C GLN A 15 27.97 -5.03 5.28
N SER A 16 28.58 -4.98 6.48
CA SER A 16 29.59 -5.95 6.94
C SER A 16 29.25 -6.59 8.28
N ASP A 17 29.79 -7.79 8.50
CA ASP A 17 29.61 -8.59 9.73
C ASP A 17 30.53 -8.15 10.89
N MET A 18 31.41 -7.16 10.67
CA MET A 18 32.47 -6.80 11.63
C MET A 18 31.98 -6.23 12.96
N PHE A 19 30.78 -5.65 13.01
CA PHE A 19 30.30 -4.92 14.19
C PHE A 19 29.27 -5.66 15.05
N ASN A 20 28.93 -6.93 14.77
CA ASN A 20 27.88 -7.70 15.49
C ASN A 20 26.54 -6.94 15.63
N ILE A 21 26.34 -5.88 14.85
CA ILE A 21 25.02 -5.32 14.59
C ILE A 21 24.33 -6.41 13.78
N PRO A 22 23.14 -6.92 14.17
CA PRO A 22 22.49 -7.97 13.43
C PRO A 22 22.28 -7.47 12.00
N VAL A 23 23.15 -7.93 11.12
CA VAL A 23 23.13 -7.64 9.70
C VAL A 23 21.86 -8.37 9.26
N GLU A 24 20.83 -7.62 8.88
CA GLU A 24 19.56 -8.03 8.25
C GLU A 24 19.69 -8.93 6.99
N TYR A 25 20.80 -9.67 6.83
CA TYR A 25 21.41 -9.99 5.53
C TYR A 25 21.60 -11.49 5.25
N THR A 26 20.83 -12.41 5.82
CA THR A 26 20.76 -13.75 5.20
C THR A 26 20.11 -13.71 3.80
N LEU A 27 19.60 -12.56 3.36
CA LEU A 27 18.70 -12.41 2.22
C LEU A 27 19.03 -11.26 1.24
N VAL A 28 20.30 -10.93 0.99
CA VAL A 28 20.69 -9.78 0.13
C VAL A 28 21.38 -10.16 -1.19
N LEU A 29 21.05 -9.50 -2.30
CA LEU A 29 21.56 -9.82 -3.64
C LEU A 29 23.06 -9.52 -3.83
N SER A 30 23.69 -10.26 -4.75
CA SER A 30 25.10 -10.11 -5.11
C SER A 30 25.49 -8.71 -5.59
N SER A 31 24.55 -7.93 -6.12
CA SER A 31 24.80 -6.58 -6.64
C SER A 31 24.60 -5.45 -5.62
N PHE A 32 24.07 -5.69 -4.42
CA PHE A 32 23.70 -4.57 -3.52
C PHE A 32 24.90 -3.74 -3.06
N ILE A 33 25.98 -4.38 -2.61
CA ILE A 33 27.21 -3.68 -2.19
C ILE A 33 27.79 -2.82 -3.32
N PRO A 34 28.03 -3.35 -4.54
CA PRO A 34 28.56 -2.53 -5.63
C PRO A 34 27.57 -1.45 -6.10
N THR A 35 26.27 -1.73 -6.12
CA THR A 35 25.23 -0.74 -6.50
C THR A 35 25.21 0.44 -5.52
N GLN A 36 25.15 0.15 -4.22
CA GLN A 36 25.11 1.18 -3.17
C GLN A 36 26.40 2.01 -3.16
N ASN A 37 27.56 1.37 -3.34
CA ASN A 37 28.84 2.07 -3.45
C ASN A 37 28.84 3.05 -4.63
N ALA A 38 28.49 2.56 -5.83
CA ALA A 38 28.52 3.36 -7.04
C ALA A 38 27.52 4.51 -7.00
N TYR A 39 26.32 4.28 -6.45
CA TYR A 39 25.31 5.33 -6.21
C TYR A 39 25.84 6.43 -5.29
N MET A 40 26.31 6.07 -4.09
CA MET A 40 26.81 7.02 -3.11
C MET A 40 28.06 7.76 -3.60
N PHE A 41 28.94 7.05 -4.33
CA PHE A 41 30.11 7.64 -4.96
C PHE A 41 29.70 8.70 -5.98
N ASN A 42 28.78 8.39 -6.90
CA ASN A 42 28.31 9.34 -7.89
C ASN A 42 27.67 10.57 -7.26
N LEU A 43 26.82 10.40 -6.25
CA LEU A 43 26.14 11.50 -5.57
C LEU A 43 27.13 12.47 -4.91
N LEU A 44 28.19 11.94 -4.28
CA LEU A 44 29.19 12.75 -3.58
C LEU A 44 30.30 13.31 -4.49
N LEU A 45 30.61 12.63 -5.60
CA LEU A 45 31.66 12.99 -6.58
C LEU A 45 31.37 14.31 -7.32
N VAL A 46 30.09 14.63 -7.43
CA VAL A 46 29.58 15.80 -8.12
C VAL A 46 30.06 17.12 -7.50
N PHE A 47 30.19 17.19 -6.17
CA PHE A 47 30.66 18.40 -5.47
C PHE A 47 32.11 18.79 -5.82
N PRO A 48 33.13 17.90 -5.71
CA PRO A 48 34.48 18.26 -6.13
C PRO A 48 34.56 18.53 -7.65
N LEU A 49 33.79 17.83 -8.49
CA LEU A 49 33.76 18.08 -9.93
C LEU A 49 33.23 19.48 -10.29
N ALA A 50 32.22 19.99 -9.56
CA ALA A 50 31.70 21.34 -9.78
C ALA A 50 32.78 22.43 -9.58
N THR A 51 33.76 22.20 -8.70
CA THR A 51 34.86 23.15 -8.46
C THR A 51 35.86 23.26 -9.60
N MET A 52 35.79 22.37 -10.61
CA MET A 52 36.64 22.37 -11.80
C MET A 52 36.53 23.67 -12.61
N GLY A 53 35.38 24.37 -12.55
CA GLY A 53 35.20 25.66 -13.20
C GLY A 53 36.26 26.70 -12.80
N PHE A 54 36.74 26.65 -11.56
CA PHE A 54 37.84 27.49 -11.07
C PHE A 54 39.17 27.17 -11.77
N TRP A 55 39.48 25.88 -11.93
CA TRP A 55 40.72 25.40 -12.55
C TRP A 55 40.77 25.71 -14.04
N VAL A 56 39.67 25.51 -14.77
CA VAL A 56 39.55 25.88 -16.19
C VAL A 56 39.71 27.40 -16.36
N HIS A 57 39.13 28.19 -15.45
CA HIS A 57 39.29 29.63 -15.49
C HIS A 57 40.71 30.09 -15.15
N LYS A 58 41.38 29.41 -14.21
CA LYS A 58 42.81 29.62 -13.92
C LYS A 58 43.65 29.42 -15.19
N GLN A 59 43.44 28.34 -15.93
CA GLN A 59 44.12 28.12 -17.22
C GLN A 59 43.86 29.23 -18.24
N LYS A 60 42.62 29.75 -18.32
CA LYS A 60 42.28 30.88 -19.20
C LYS A 60 43.09 32.15 -18.86
N LYS A 61 43.43 32.37 -17.58
CA LYS A 61 44.22 33.53 -17.12
C LYS A 61 45.74 33.36 -17.29
N TYR A 62 46.29 32.15 -17.11
CA TYR A 62 47.72 31.88 -17.34
C TYR A 62 48.12 31.99 -18.83
N ASN A 63 47.17 31.77 -19.74
CA ASN A 63 47.39 31.76 -21.20
C ASN A 63 47.79 33.11 -21.84
N THR A 64 47.59 34.25 -21.18
CA THR A 64 47.97 35.56 -21.76
C THR A 64 49.50 35.79 -21.79
N LEU A 65 50.24 35.18 -20.86
CA LEU A 65 51.71 35.23 -20.82
C LEU A 65 52.36 34.00 -21.49
N GLU A 66 51.70 32.85 -21.44
CA GLU A 66 52.16 31.61 -22.09
C GLU A 66 52.04 31.62 -23.63
N ALA A 67 51.25 32.52 -24.22
CA ALA A 67 51.19 32.69 -25.68
C ALA A 67 52.54 33.10 -26.31
N LEU A 68 53.50 33.57 -25.49
CA LEU A 68 54.86 33.92 -25.88
C LEU A 68 55.84 32.73 -25.80
N LEU A 69 55.46 31.59 -25.19
CA LEU A 69 56.31 30.41 -25.04
C LEU A 69 56.01 29.38 -26.14
N VAL A 70 57.00 29.09 -26.99
CA VAL A 70 56.89 28.07 -28.05
C VAL A 70 57.02 26.69 -27.44
N HIS A 71 55.91 25.96 -27.36
CA HIS A 71 55.89 24.54 -26.99
C HIS A 71 55.72 23.66 -28.25
N PRO A 72 56.34 22.46 -28.28
CA PRO A 72 56.20 21.53 -29.41
C PRO A 72 54.81 20.87 -29.51
N GLN A 73 53.96 20.97 -28.49
CA GLN A 73 52.61 20.39 -28.47
C GLN A 73 51.51 21.41 -28.80
N GLY A 74 50.43 20.96 -29.45
CA GLY A 74 49.28 21.79 -29.81
C GLY A 74 48.31 22.05 -28.64
N ASN A 75 47.56 23.15 -28.73
CA ASN A 75 46.61 23.56 -27.68
C ASN A 75 45.43 22.59 -27.51
N ASP A 76 45.04 21.94 -28.60
CA ASP A 76 44.11 20.81 -28.62
C ASP A 76 44.66 19.64 -27.80
N THR A 77 45.93 19.28 -27.99
CA THR A 77 46.56 18.19 -27.23
C THR A 77 46.75 18.50 -25.74
N TYR A 78 47.14 19.73 -25.39
CA TYR A 78 47.30 20.14 -23.99
C TYR A 78 45.96 20.18 -23.24
N SER A 79 44.94 20.83 -23.81
CA SER A 79 43.62 20.96 -23.17
C SER A 79 42.91 19.60 -23.07
N THR A 80 43.03 18.77 -24.11
CA THR A 80 42.51 17.39 -24.09
C THR A 80 43.24 16.56 -23.03
N GLY A 81 44.58 16.66 -22.94
CA GLY A 81 45.37 15.96 -21.94
C GLY A 81 45.02 16.36 -20.51
N PHE A 82 44.75 17.64 -20.25
CA PHE A 82 44.31 18.11 -18.94
C PHE A 82 42.91 17.58 -18.55
N ILE A 83 41.93 17.71 -19.45
CA ILE A 83 40.57 17.20 -19.22
C ILE A 83 40.59 15.68 -19.04
N LEU A 84 41.35 14.96 -19.87
CA LEU A 84 41.52 13.52 -19.78
C LEU A 84 42.22 13.11 -18.48
N GLY A 85 43.23 13.86 -18.04
CA GLY A 85 43.91 13.64 -16.75
C GLY A 85 42.94 13.77 -15.57
N ILE A 86 42.00 14.71 -15.62
CA ILE A 86 40.95 14.85 -14.60
C ILE A 86 40.01 13.64 -14.63
N ILE A 87 39.52 13.25 -15.82
CA ILE A 87 38.65 12.08 -15.97
C ILE A 87 39.34 10.83 -15.41
N ILE A 88 40.62 10.60 -15.78
CA ILE A 88 41.41 9.47 -15.30
C ILE A 88 41.58 9.51 -13.78
N ALA A 89 41.90 10.67 -13.19
CA ALA A 89 42.07 10.80 -11.75
C ALA A 89 40.80 10.42 -10.97
N PHE A 90 39.63 10.86 -11.44
CA PHE A 90 38.35 10.51 -10.83
C PHE A 90 37.94 9.05 -11.10
N MET A 91 38.28 8.51 -12.27
CA MET A 91 38.11 7.08 -12.55
C MET A 91 38.97 6.20 -11.62
N ILE A 92 40.24 6.57 -11.37
CA ILE A 92 41.10 5.89 -10.39
C ILE A 92 40.47 5.94 -9.00
N MET A 93 39.94 7.10 -8.60
CA MET A 93 39.27 7.26 -7.31
C MET A 93 38.02 6.35 -7.20
N GLY A 94 37.22 6.24 -8.27
CA GLY A 94 36.08 5.33 -8.35
C GLY A 94 36.51 3.86 -8.29
N SER A 95 37.56 3.48 -9.02
CA SER A 95 38.14 2.14 -8.98
C SER A 95 38.62 1.75 -7.58
N ILE A 96 39.28 2.67 -6.87
CA ILE A 96 39.72 2.44 -5.48
C ILE A 96 38.51 2.23 -4.57
N SER A 97 37.47 3.06 -4.71
CA SER A 97 36.25 2.94 -3.88
C SER A 97 35.56 1.59 -4.10
N LEU A 98 35.39 1.17 -5.36
CA LEU A 98 34.78 -0.10 -5.72
C LEU A 98 35.66 -1.30 -5.31
N ALA A 99 36.98 -1.20 -5.42
CA ALA A 99 37.90 -2.26 -4.99
C ALA A 99 37.82 -2.48 -3.48
N LEU A 100 37.79 -1.41 -2.68
CA LEU A 100 37.62 -1.50 -1.23
C LEU A 100 36.25 -2.09 -0.86
N ALA A 101 35.17 -1.67 -1.54
CA ALA A 101 33.85 -2.29 -1.39
C ALA A 101 33.85 -3.78 -1.77
N GLY A 102 34.63 -4.16 -2.78
CA GLY A 102 34.82 -5.54 -3.20
C GLY A 102 35.53 -6.38 -2.14
N LEU A 103 36.54 -5.83 -1.47
CA LEU A 103 37.23 -6.49 -0.36
C LEU A 103 36.30 -6.72 0.84
N ILE A 104 35.44 -5.74 1.17
CA ILE A 104 34.42 -5.91 2.23
C ILE A 104 33.45 -7.03 1.85
N ASN A 105 32.96 -7.06 0.61
CA ASN A 105 32.07 -8.11 0.12
C ASN A 105 32.73 -9.50 0.21
N LEU A 106 34.00 -9.61 -0.18
CA LEU A 106 34.72 -10.88 -0.21
C LEU A 106 35.02 -11.46 1.19
N PHE A 107 35.38 -10.61 2.16
CA PHE A 107 35.92 -11.06 3.44
C PHE A 107 35.01 -10.85 4.65
N ALA A 108 34.04 -9.94 4.55
CA ALA A 108 33.27 -9.46 5.69
C ALA A 108 31.75 -9.38 5.39
N SER A 109 31.27 -10.08 4.37
CA SER A 109 29.86 -10.10 4.00
C SER A 109 29.40 -11.51 3.61
N PRO A 110 28.14 -11.90 3.89
CA PRO A 110 27.57 -13.18 3.49
C PRO A 110 27.11 -13.19 2.01
N THR A 111 27.27 -12.09 1.27
CA THR A 111 26.82 -11.99 -0.13
C THR A 111 27.80 -12.61 -1.13
N SER A 112 27.31 -13.14 -2.25
CA SER A 112 28.17 -13.72 -3.28
C SER A 112 28.97 -12.63 -4.03
N PHE A 113 30.31 -12.71 -3.96
CA PHE A 113 31.19 -11.77 -4.64
C PHE A 113 31.23 -12.02 -6.17
N ARG A 114 30.83 -11.02 -6.97
CA ARG A 114 30.87 -11.06 -8.44
C ARG A 114 31.64 -9.85 -9.01
N PRO A 115 32.93 -9.98 -9.38
CA PRO A 115 33.78 -8.85 -9.74
C PRO A 115 33.33 -8.10 -11.02
N LEU A 116 32.71 -8.80 -11.97
CA LEU A 116 32.24 -8.18 -13.22
C LEU A 116 31.16 -7.10 -12.99
N ILE A 117 30.37 -7.22 -11.92
CA ILE A 117 29.34 -6.23 -11.57
C ILE A 117 29.99 -4.89 -11.15
N TYR A 118 31.12 -4.94 -10.44
CA TYR A 118 31.86 -3.74 -10.06
C TYR A 118 32.40 -3.00 -11.29
N LEU A 119 32.98 -3.75 -12.23
CA LEU A 119 33.46 -3.19 -13.51
C LEU A 119 32.32 -2.60 -14.32
N PHE A 120 31.15 -3.26 -14.34
CA PHE A 120 29.96 -2.77 -15.01
C PHE A 120 29.56 -1.38 -14.50
N TYR A 121 29.46 -1.15 -13.18
CA TYR A 121 29.10 0.16 -12.65
C TYR A 121 30.18 1.22 -12.84
N LEU A 122 31.46 0.84 -12.81
CA LEU A 122 32.55 1.76 -13.13
C LEU A 122 32.40 2.34 -14.55
N VAL A 123 32.08 1.48 -15.54
CA VAL A 123 31.99 1.87 -16.95
C VAL A 123 30.64 2.52 -17.29
N THR A 124 29.54 2.01 -16.74
CA THR A 124 28.19 2.42 -17.18
C THR A 124 27.58 3.50 -16.29
N LEU A 125 28.00 3.63 -15.03
CA LEU A 125 27.41 4.57 -14.09
C LEU A 125 28.38 5.71 -13.73
N ILE A 126 29.62 5.38 -13.37
CA ILE A 126 30.62 6.37 -12.93
C ILE A 126 31.18 7.17 -14.12
N LEU A 127 31.63 6.49 -15.18
CA LEU A 127 32.26 7.13 -16.33
C LEU A 127 31.35 8.17 -17.05
N PRO A 128 30.10 7.86 -17.42
CA PRO A 128 29.24 8.83 -18.11
C PRO A 128 28.98 10.08 -17.26
N THR A 129 28.79 9.89 -15.95
CA THR A 129 28.58 10.98 -14.99
C THR A 129 29.79 11.91 -14.93
N ILE A 130 31.00 11.36 -14.80
CA ILE A 130 32.24 12.16 -14.81
C ILE A 130 32.37 12.94 -16.11
N VAL A 131 32.22 12.27 -17.25
CA VAL A 131 32.40 12.88 -18.58
C VAL A 131 31.39 13.99 -18.81
N PHE A 132 30.13 13.79 -18.41
CA PHE A 132 29.09 14.81 -18.53
C PHE A 132 29.37 16.04 -17.66
N ILE A 133 29.62 15.86 -16.36
CA ILE A 133 29.84 16.98 -15.43
C ILE A 133 31.12 17.74 -15.77
N VAL A 134 32.21 17.03 -16.10
CA VAL A 134 33.45 17.66 -16.57
C VAL A 134 33.21 18.44 -17.86
N GLY A 135 32.46 17.86 -18.80
CA GLY A 135 32.14 18.50 -20.08
C GLY A 135 31.35 19.78 -19.93
N ILE A 136 30.20 19.73 -19.25
CA ILE A 136 29.33 20.90 -19.07
C ILE A 136 30.04 22.00 -18.26
N THR A 137 30.75 21.64 -17.19
CA THR A 137 31.51 22.60 -16.37
C THR A 137 32.61 23.28 -17.20
N SER A 138 33.33 22.51 -18.01
CA SER A 138 34.37 23.04 -18.92
C SER A 138 33.78 23.96 -19.98
N PHE A 139 32.65 23.57 -20.58
CA PHE A 139 31.95 24.38 -21.59
C PHE A 139 31.50 25.72 -21.01
N LEU A 140 30.82 25.69 -19.86
CA LEU A 140 30.35 26.88 -19.16
C LEU A 140 31.52 27.81 -18.77
N ALA A 141 32.61 27.26 -18.23
CA ALA A 141 33.81 28.04 -17.87
C ALA A 141 34.54 28.63 -19.08
N ALA A 142 34.59 27.90 -20.20
CA ALA A 142 35.30 28.35 -21.39
C ALA A 142 34.52 29.42 -22.17
N ARG A 143 33.20 29.20 -22.35
CA ARG A 143 32.35 29.94 -23.30
C ARG A 143 31.32 30.88 -22.65
N CYS A 144 30.65 30.45 -21.58
CA CYS A 144 29.46 31.14 -21.06
C CYS A 144 29.80 32.15 -19.97
N PHE A 145 30.61 31.76 -18.99
CA PHE A 145 30.91 32.58 -17.81
C PHE A 145 32.31 33.16 -17.86
N LYS A 146 32.43 34.42 -17.40
CA LYS A 146 33.71 35.14 -17.31
C LYS A 146 34.42 34.96 -15.98
N ASN A 147 33.81 34.33 -14.99
CA ASN A 147 34.38 34.13 -13.65
C ASN A 147 34.20 32.67 -13.20
N GLY A 148 35.30 32.03 -12.77
CA GLY A 148 35.29 30.64 -12.30
C GLY A 148 34.40 30.41 -11.07
N THR A 149 34.28 31.38 -10.16
CA THR A 149 33.39 31.28 -9.00
C THR A 149 31.92 31.23 -9.41
N VAL A 150 31.55 32.00 -10.44
CA VAL A 150 30.17 32.01 -10.97
C VAL A 150 29.85 30.67 -11.63
N THR A 151 30.79 30.09 -12.38
CA THR A 151 30.62 28.75 -12.96
C THR A 151 30.42 27.69 -11.87
N THR A 152 31.27 27.69 -10.85
CA THR A 152 31.15 26.72 -9.73
C THR A 152 29.82 26.88 -9.01
N PHE A 153 29.41 28.11 -8.69
CA PHE A 153 28.14 28.37 -8.03
C PHE A 153 26.95 27.93 -8.88
N PHE A 154 26.95 28.25 -10.18
CA PHE A 154 25.91 27.79 -11.11
C PHE A 154 25.83 26.27 -11.16
N MET A 155 26.97 25.57 -11.25
CA MET A 155 27.00 24.11 -11.24
C MET A 155 26.45 23.55 -9.93
N LEU A 156 26.80 24.11 -8.77
CA LEU A 156 26.24 23.67 -7.49
C LEU A 156 24.72 23.85 -7.42
N VAL A 157 24.19 24.96 -7.95
CA VAL A 157 22.74 25.17 -8.06
C VAL A 157 22.11 24.17 -9.02
N TYR A 158 22.65 24.01 -10.23
CA TYR A 158 22.16 23.03 -11.22
C TYR A 158 22.09 21.62 -10.63
N LEU A 159 23.17 21.17 -9.98
CA LEU A 159 23.28 19.86 -9.35
C LEU A 159 22.31 19.70 -8.17
N SER A 160 22.07 20.77 -7.41
CA SER A 160 21.07 20.75 -6.33
C SER A 160 19.65 20.61 -6.89
N VAL A 161 19.33 21.34 -7.97
CA VAL A 161 18.02 21.23 -8.65
C VAL A 161 17.87 19.85 -9.31
N ASP A 162 18.95 19.29 -9.85
CA ASP A 162 18.95 17.96 -10.45
C ASP A 162 18.61 16.87 -9.43
N ILE A 163 19.34 16.87 -8.31
CA ILE A 163 19.14 15.96 -7.18
C ILE A 163 17.72 16.08 -6.61
N LEU A 164 17.15 17.28 -6.53
CA LEU A 164 15.85 17.53 -5.92
C LEU A 164 14.65 17.36 -6.87
N PHE A 165 14.81 17.64 -8.17
CA PHE A 165 13.69 17.82 -9.10
C PHE A 165 13.89 17.24 -10.50
N LEU A 166 15.03 17.45 -11.19
CA LEU A 166 15.11 17.03 -12.61
C LEU A 166 15.04 15.51 -12.76
N SER A 167 15.58 14.77 -11.79
CA SER A 167 15.56 13.32 -11.80
C SER A 167 14.15 12.73 -11.87
N THR A 168 13.11 13.42 -11.36
CA THR A 168 11.72 12.94 -11.39
C THR A 168 10.96 13.31 -12.68
N LEU A 169 11.52 14.16 -13.54
CA LEU A 169 10.85 14.64 -14.75
C LEU A 169 11.02 13.67 -15.93
N TYR A 170 9.94 13.48 -16.70
CA TYR A 170 9.94 12.69 -17.95
C TYR A 170 10.60 11.32 -17.81
N HIS A 171 10.23 10.54 -16.79
CA HIS A 171 10.78 9.21 -16.51
C HIS A 171 12.32 9.20 -16.34
N GLY A 172 12.89 10.26 -15.79
CA GLY A 172 14.32 10.37 -15.52
C GLY A 172 15.16 10.78 -16.73
N LEU A 173 14.56 11.23 -17.84
CA LEU A 173 15.29 11.69 -19.04
C LEU A 173 16.32 12.79 -18.72
N PHE A 174 16.05 13.60 -17.69
CA PHE A 174 16.91 14.69 -17.24
C PHE A 174 17.79 14.30 -16.03
N ASP A 175 18.04 13.02 -15.79
CA ASP A 175 18.83 12.48 -14.66
C ASP A 175 20.27 12.08 -15.07
N PRO A 176 21.20 13.04 -15.25
CA PRO A 176 22.59 12.73 -15.61
C PRO A 176 23.29 11.84 -14.58
N LEU A 177 22.88 11.89 -13.32
CA LEU A 177 23.50 11.14 -12.22
C LEU A 177 23.00 9.69 -12.12
N GLY A 178 21.80 9.42 -12.63
CA GLY A 178 21.15 8.12 -12.53
C GLY A 178 20.66 7.81 -11.14
N ILE A 179 20.06 8.79 -10.48
CA ILE A 179 19.49 8.66 -9.15
C ILE A 179 18.26 7.73 -9.15
N LEU A 180 17.37 7.86 -10.14
CA LEU A 180 16.10 7.11 -10.18
C LEU A 180 16.13 5.89 -11.09
N LEU A 181 17.22 5.66 -11.81
CA LEU A 181 17.31 4.54 -12.73
C LEU A 181 17.38 3.17 -12.00
N PRO A 182 16.68 2.14 -12.51
CA PRO A 182 16.78 0.78 -11.98
C PRO A 182 17.96 0.03 -12.63
N TYR A 183 19.05 -0.13 -11.88
CA TYR A 183 20.25 -0.85 -12.36
C TYR A 183 20.77 -1.92 -11.38
N THR A 184 19.92 -2.38 -10.46
CA THR A 184 20.24 -3.53 -9.59
C THR A 184 20.13 -4.84 -10.39
N PHE A 185 21.04 -5.80 -10.17
CA PHE A 185 21.01 -7.09 -10.86
C PHE A 185 20.17 -8.12 -10.07
N SER A 186 19.25 -8.76 -10.77
CA SER A 186 18.71 -10.07 -10.42
C SER A 186 19.74 -11.18 -10.69
N ASP A 187 19.81 -12.19 -9.82
CA ASP A 187 20.64 -13.37 -10.04
C ASP A 187 20.08 -14.31 -11.12
N PHE A 188 18.79 -14.18 -11.46
CA PHE A 188 18.11 -14.94 -12.52
C PHE A 188 18.23 -14.27 -13.90
N THR A 189 17.88 -12.98 -14.00
CA THR A 189 17.69 -12.29 -15.30
C THR A 189 18.56 -11.06 -15.50
N GLY A 190 19.28 -10.60 -14.49
CA GLY A 190 20.09 -9.37 -14.55
C GLY A 190 19.27 -8.09 -14.36
N ILE A 191 19.55 -7.04 -15.14
CA ILE A 191 18.87 -5.73 -15.03
C ILE A 191 17.52 -5.77 -15.75
N ALA A 192 16.50 -5.14 -15.17
CA ALA A 192 15.13 -5.10 -15.71
C ALA A 192 15.07 -4.58 -17.16
N ASP A 193 15.64 -3.40 -17.42
CA ASP A 193 15.73 -2.77 -18.75
C ASP A 193 17.19 -2.35 -19.04
N LEU A 194 18.02 -3.32 -19.42
CA LEU A 194 19.41 -3.06 -19.79
C LEU A 194 19.55 -2.16 -21.03
N PRO A 195 18.79 -2.35 -22.13
CA PRO A 195 18.90 -1.49 -23.30
C PRO A 195 18.55 -0.03 -23.01
N GLY A 196 17.43 0.25 -22.32
CA GLY A 196 17.04 1.61 -21.96
C GLY A 196 18.04 2.26 -21.00
N PHE A 197 18.53 1.51 -20.01
CA PHE A 197 19.61 1.97 -19.12
C PHE A 197 20.87 2.36 -19.91
N LEU A 198 21.36 1.50 -20.81
CA LEU A 198 22.56 1.78 -21.59
C LEU A 198 22.36 2.97 -22.53
N LEU A 199 21.22 3.06 -23.23
CA LEU A 199 20.89 4.18 -24.11
C LEU A 199 20.87 5.50 -23.35
N HIS A 200 20.27 5.51 -22.16
CA HIS A 200 20.28 6.66 -21.27
C HIS A 200 21.71 7.05 -20.86
N ARG A 201 22.53 6.10 -20.41
CA ARG A 201 23.92 6.38 -19.99
C ARG A 201 24.80 6.84 -21.15
N THR A 202 24.61 6.27 -22.35
CA THR A 202 25.29 6.70 -23.58
C THR A 202 24.87 8.11 -24.00
N THR A 203 23.62 8.50 -23.79
CA THR A 203 23.14 9.87 -24.05
C THR A 203 23.99 10.90 -23.30
N PHE A 204 24.14 10.75 -21.98
CA PHE A 204 24.93 11.68 -21.17
C PHE A 204 26.43 11.60 -21.44
N LEU A 205 26.95 10.41 -21.78
CA LEU A 205 28.33 10.25 -22.24
C LEU A 205 28.61 11.07 -23.51
N LEU A 206 27.73 10.96 -24.52
CA LEU A 206 27.85 11.69 -25.79
C LEU A 206 27.68 13.20 -25.60
N LEU A 207 26.71 13.62 -24.78
CA LEU A 207 26.53 15.03 -24.43
C LEU A 207 27.78 15.59 -23.74
N GLY A 208 28.38 14.84 -22.81
CA GLY A 208 29.63 15.21 -22.15
C GLY A 208 30.79 15.36 -23.13
N ILE A 209 30.99 14.41 -24.04
CA ILE A 209 32.00 14.48 -25.10
C ILE A 209 31.77 15.71 -26.01
N GLY A 210 30.51 15.97 -26.36
CA GLY A 210 30.11 17.17 -27.12
C GLY A 210 30.49 18.47 -26.40
N PHE A 211 30.19 18.58 -25.11
CA PHE A 211 30.56 19.75 -24.31
C PHE A 211 32.08 19.90 -24.15
N ILE A 212 32.82 18.81 -23.94
CA ILE A 212 34.30 18.84 -23.86
C ILE A 212 34.91 19.39 -25.15
N THR A 213 34.50 18.86 -26.30
CA THR A 213 35.03 19.28 -27.61
C THR A 213 34.66 20.74 -27.94
N LEU A 214 33.44 21.16 -27.57
CA LEU A 214 33.03 22.58 -27.67
C LEU A 214 33.80 23.50 -26.72
N ALA A 215 34.11 23.04 -25.50
CA ALA A 215 34.93 23.78 -24.56
C ALA A 215 36.35 24.02 -25.12
N ILE A 216 36.97 22.98 -25.68
CA ILE A 216 38.29 23.05 -26.32
C ILE A 216 38.29 24.07 -27.46
N SER A 217 37.25 24.09 -28.29
CA SER A 217 37.12 25.09 -29.36
C SER A 217 36.95 26.53 -28.84
N GLY A 218 36.64 26.74 -27.56
CA GLY A 218 36.37 28.04 -26.95
C GLY A 218 37.56 28.75 -26.33
N LEU A 219 38.69 28.07 -26.17
CA LEU A 219 39.85 28.63 -25.49
C LEU A 219 40.57 29.67 -26.39
N PRO A 220 40.91 30.86 -25.85
CA PRO A 220 41.55 31.93 -26.61
C PRO A 220 43.05 31.66 -26.76
N ARG A 221 43.47 30.84 -27.73
CA ARG A 221 44.90 30.65 -28.09
C ARG A 221 45.01 30.31 -29.59
N ILE A 222 46.10 30.72 -30.24
CA ILE A 222 46.30 30.59 -31.70
C ILE A 222 46.36 29.08 -32.07
N PRO A 223 45.54 28.59 -33.01
CA PRO A 223 45.54 27.17 -33.37
C PRO A 223 46.72 26.80 -34.28
N ASN A 224 47.36 25.65 -34.03
CA ASN A 224 48.46 25.12 -34.88
C ASN A 224 47.99 24.70 -36.30
N LYS A 225 46.67 24.60 -36.54
CA LYS A 225 46.06 24.27 -37.84
C LYS A 225 44.91 25.24 -38.14
N ILE A 226 44.86 25.76 -39.37
CA ILE A 226 43.92 26.81 -39.82
C ILE A 226 42.44 26.41 -39.55
N ASN A 227 42.07 25.14 -39.78
CA ASN A 227 40.69 24.66 -39.62
C ASN A 227 40.45 23.83 -38.34
N GLY A 228 41.42 23.73 -37.42
CA GLY A 228 41.32 22.84 -36.25
C GLY A 228 40.17 23.19 -35.31
N ARG A 229 39.94 24.49 -35.11
CA ARG A 229 38.87 25.02 -34.24
C ARG A 229 37.47 24.76 -34.79
N GLN A 230 37.28 24.91 -36.10
CA GLN A 230 36.01 24.64 -36.77
C GLN A 230 35.70 23.15 -36.77
N ARG A 231 36.69 22.30 -37.06
CA ARG A 231 36.52 20.82 -37.00
C ARG A 231 36.13 20.33 -35.61
N ALA A 232 36.78 20.84 -34.55
CA ALA A 232 36.45 20.50 -33.17
C ALA A 232 35.04 20.99 -32.77
N ALA A 233 34.63 22.16 -33.25
CA ALA A 233 33.27 22.66 -33.04
C ALA A 233 32.23 21.80 -33.77
N CYS A 234 32.46 21.45 -35.05
CA CYS A 234 31.57 20.58 -35.81
C CYS A 234 31.46 19.18 -35.20
N SER A 235 32.58 18.58 -34.75
CA SER A 235 32.55 17.28 -34.08
C SER A 235 31.78 17.34 -32.75
N GLY A 236 31.91 18.46 -32.01
CA GLY A 236 31.16 18.65 -30.77
C GLY A 236 29.67 18.83 -30.99
N ILE A 237 29.27 19.61 -32.00
CA ILE A 237 27.86 19.76 -32.40
C ILE A 237 27.29 18.42 -32.86
N LEU A 238 28.03 17.65 -33.65
CA LEU A 238 27.59 16.32 -34.08
C LEU A 238 27.40 15.38 -32.88
N ALA A 239 28.34 15.33 -31.94
CA ALA A 239 28.21 14.52 -30.73
C ALA A 239 27.00 14.93 -29.87
N LEU A 240 26.75 16.24 -29.72
CA LEU A 240 25.55 16.74 -29.05
C LEU A 240 24.27 16.30 -29.78
N PHE A 241 24.23 16.41 -31.11
CA PHE A 241 23.08 16.00 -31.91
C PHE A 241 22.78 14.51 -31.76
N VAL A 242 23.81 13.66 -31.85
CA VAL A 242 23.65 12.21 -31.64
C VAL A 242 23.22 11.90 -30.21
N GLY A 243 23.74 12.60 -29.20
CA GLY A 243 23.29 12.49 -27.82
C GLY A 243 21.81 12.86 -27.65
N LEU A 244 21.37 13.99 -28.23
CA LEU A 244 19.97 14.41 -28.21
C LEU A 244 19.05 13.43 -28.94
N LEU A 245 19.50 12.88 -30.07
CA LEU A 245 18.76 11.84 -30.80
C LEU A 245 18.60 10.58 -29.96
N ALA A 246 19.63 10.15 -29.25
CA ALA A 246 19.55 9.02 -28.31
C ALA A 246 18.53 9.28 -27.20
N GLY A 247 18.52 10.48 -26.60
CA GLY A 247 17.51 10.89 -25.62
C GLY A 247 16.08 10.93 -26.21
N PHE A 248 15.92 11.40 -27.45
CA PHE A 248 14.63 11.41 -28.15
C PHE A 248 14.11 9.99 -28.44
N ILE A 249 14.99 9.03 -28.74
CA ILE A 249 14.61 7.62 -28.89
C ILE A 249 14.05 7.07 -27.57
N THR A 250 14.68 7.37 -26.43
CA THR A 250 14.17 6.99 -25.10
C THR A 250 12.79 7.60 -24.83
N TYR A 251 12.61 8.89 -25.13
CA TYR A 251 11.32 9.57 -24.96
C TYR A 251 10.22 8.94 -25.82
N ASN A 252 10.48 8.73 -27.11
CA ASN A 252 9.52 8.12 -28.03
C ASN A 252 9.16 6.69 -27.63
N HIS A 253 10.11 5.93 -27.09
CA HIS A 253 9.84 4.59 -26.60
C HIS A 253 8.78 4.60 -25.49
N HIS A 254 8.92 5.50 -24.51
CA HIS A 254 7.91 5.67 -23.46
C HIS A 254 6.57 6.15 -24.02
N GLU A 255 6.57 7.10 -24.95
CA GLU A 255 5.32 7.56 -25.58
C GLU A 255 4.58 6.44 -26.34
N GLN A 256 5.33 5.56 -27.03
CA GLN A 256 4.76 4.39 -27.71
C GLN A 256 4.16 3.37 -26.73
N VAL A 257 4.73 3.20 -25.54
CA VAL A 257 4.15 2.34 -24.49
C VAL A 257 2.79 2.89 -24.06
N GLU A 258 2.67 4.19 -23.82
CA GLU A 258 1.41 4.84 -23.42
C GLU A 258 0.33 4.72 -24.50
N ARG A 259 0.69 4.94 -25.77
CA ARG A 259 -0.25 4.77 -26.90
C ARG A 259 -0.74 3.33 -27.03
N ARG A 260 0.11 2.33 -26.80
CA ARG A 260 -0.28 0.91 -26.79
C ARG A 260 -1.20 0.58 -25.62
N HIS A 261 -0.93 1.10 -24.43
CA HIS A 261 -1.80 0.95 -23.27
C HIS A 261 -3.23 1.44 -23.57
N ALA A 262 -3.38 2.64 -24.14
CA ALA A 262 -4.69 3.19 -24.52
C ALA A 262 -5.40 2.36 -25.61
N LEU A 263 -4.65 1.83 -26.58
CA LEU A 263 -5.19 0.93 -27.59
C LEU A 263 -5.77 -0.34 -26.95
N TYR A 264 -5.02 -0.98 -26.05
CA TYR A 264 -5.48 -2.20 -25.40
C TYR A 264 -6.71 -1.98 -24.51
N GLU A 265 -6.78 -0.86 -23.78
CA GLU A 265 -7.99 -0.50 -23.01
C GLU A 265 -9.21 -0.37 -23.92
N SER A 266 -9.07 0.33 -25.05
CA SER A 266 -10.18 0.55 -26.00
C SER A 266 -10.69 -0.75 -26.64
N VAL A 267 -9.81 -1.73 -26.88
CA VAL A 267 -10.18 -3.03 -27.44
C VAL A 267 -10.96 -3.87 -26.42
N TYR A 268 -10.61 -3.80 -25.13
CA TYR A 268 -11.41 -4.45 -24.11
C TYR A 268 -12.80 -3.83 -23.99
N GLU A 269 -12.89 -2.50 -23.99
CA GLU A 269 -14.18 -1.79 -23.96
C GLU A 269 -15.06 -2.14 -25.18
N LYS A 270 -14.47 -2.23 -26.37
CA LYS A 270 -15.20 -2.58 -27.61
C LYS A 270 -15.81 -3.98 -27.58
N HIS A 271 -15.11 -4.95 -26.99
CA HIS A 271 -15.48 -6.37 -26.99
C HIS A 271 -16.08 -6.83 -25.67
N ASP A 272 -16.48 -5.91 -24.79
CA ASP A 272 -17.11 -6.26 -23.54
C ASP A 272 -18.59 -6.62 -23.73
N SER A 273 -18.92 -7.89 -23.50
CA SER A 273 -20.28 -8.43 -23.62
C SER A 273 -20.62 -9.27 -22.39
N PRO A 274 -21.84 -9.18 -21.83
CA PRO A 274 -22.28 -10.06 -20.75
C PRO A 274 -22.50 -11.51 -21.21
N ASN A 275 -22.74 -11.72 -22.51
CA ASN A 275 -22.96 -13.04 -23.09
C ASN A 275 -21.65 -13.53 -23.71
N LYS A 276 -20.95 -14.42 -23.00
CA LYS A 276 -19.67 -15.00 -23.43
C LYS A 276 -19.75 -16.52 -23.44
N ILE A 277 -18.91 -17.12 -24.27
CA ILE A 277 -18.65 -18.55 -24.26
C ILE A 277 -17.67 -18.87 -23.12
N ASN A 278 -17.78 -20.04 -22.50
CA ASN A 278 -16.90 -20.46 -21.41
C ASN A 278 -15.90 -21.51 -21.90
N ILE A 279 -14.70 -21.51 -21.34
CA ILE A 279 -13.72 -22.59 -21.51
C ILE A 279 -13.94 -23.65 -20.42
N ILE A 280 -14.17 -24.90 -20.82
CA ILE A 280 -14.31 -26.03 -19.88
C ILE A 280 -12.97 -26.77 -19.70
N ALA A 281 -12.24 -26.96 -20.80
CA ALA A 281 -10.97 -27.67 -20.80
C ALA A 281 -9.99 -27.03 -21.77
N HIS A 282 -8.72 -27.02 -21.40
CA HIS A 282 -7.65 -26.40 -22.18
C HIS A 282 -6.37 -27.24 -22.10
N ASP A 283 -6.01 -27.88 -23.21
CA ASP A 283 -4.75 -28.61 -23.36
C ASP A 283 -3.73 -27.71 -24.05
N ILE A 284 -2.64 -27.38 -23.37
CA ILE A 284 -1.61 -26.45 -23.80
C ILE A 284 -0.29 -27.22 -23.98
N ARG A 285 0.29 -27.13 -25.18
CA ARG A 285 1.62 -27.66 -25.48
C ARG A 285 2.58 -26.51 -25.69
N PHE A 286 3.44 -26.28 -24.72
CA PHE A 286 4.46 -25.24 -24.75
C PHE A 286 5.80 -25.81 -25.18
N THR A 287 6.41 -25.26 -26.23
CA THR A 287 7.76 -25.62 -26.67
C THR A 287 8.73 -24.50 -26.33
N TYR A 288 9.73 -24.83 -25.50
CA TYR A 288 10.75 -23.88 -25.08
C TYR A 288 11.67 -23.44 -26.23
N GLN A 289 11.67 -22.15 -26.57
CA GLN A 289 12.54 -21.57 -27.62
C GLN A 289 13.27 -20.30 -27.15
N GLN A 290 13.93 -20.36 -25.99
CA GLN A 290 14.74 -19.25 -25.44
C GLN A 290 13.96 -17.92 -25.30
N LYS A 291 13.94 -17.08 -26.33
CA LYS A 291 13.28 -15.76 -26.33
C LYS A 291 11.91 -15.72 -26.98
N GLU A 292 11.47 -16.83 -27.56
CA GLU A 292 10.17 -16.96 -28.18
C GLU A 292 9.39 -18.10 -27.54
N ALA A 293 8.07 -17.93 -27.47
CA ALA A 293 7.13 -18.97 -27.10
C ALA A 293 6.51 -19.55 -28.36
N ARG A 294 6.49 -20.89 -28.48
CA ARG A 294 5.70 -21.59 -29.48
C ARG A 294 4.71 -22.50 -28.77
N VAL A 295 3.43 -22.28 -29.03
CA VAL A 295 2.37 -22.92 -28.25
C VAL A 295 1.26 -23.44 -29.16
N GLU A 296 0.80 -24.64 -28.83
CA GLU A 296 -0.39 -25.25 -29.43
C GLU A 296 -1.43 -25.40 -28.32
N SER A 297 -2.61 -24.81 -28.52
CA SER A 297 -3.70 -24.85 -27.56
C SER A 297 -4.91 -25.55 -28.16
N ARG A 298 -5.41 -26.58 -27.49
CA ARG A 298 -6.71 -27.17 -27.78
C ARG A 298 -7.72 -26.74 -26.72
N VAL A 299 -8.65 -25.88 -27.11
CA VAL A 299 -9.63 -25.23 -26.23
C VAL A 299 -11.00 -25.86 -26.45
N SER A 300 -11.62 -26.35 -25.37
CA SER A 300 -12.99 -26.84 -25.37
C SER A 300 -13.92 -25.77 -24.82
N LEU A 301 -14.79 -25.28 -25.68
CA LEU A 301 -15.71 -24.18 -25.45
C LEU A 301 -17.14 -24.69 -25.25
N TYR A 302 -17.91 -23.99 -24.42
CA TYR A 302 -19.31 -24.28 -24.14
C TYR A 302 -20.11 -23.00 -24.07
N ASN A 303 -21.31 -22.99 -24.65
CA ASN A 303 -22.22 -21.85 -24.57
C ASN A 303 -23.19 -22.01 -23.38
N PRO A 304 -22.92 -21.36 -22.22
CA PRO A 304 -23.83 -21.39 -21.08
C PRO A 304 -25.03 -20.45 -21.23
N THR A 305 -25.06 -19.62 -22.28
CA THR A 305 -26.06 -18.57 -22.44
C THR A 305 -27.36 -19.14 -23.02
N GLY A 306 -28.48 -18.47 -22.76
CA GLY A 306 -29.78 -18.83 -23.34
C GLY A 306 -29.95 -18.40 -24.80
N ILE A 307 -28.91 -17.89 -25.45
CA ILE A 307 -28.95 -17.34 -26.81
C ILE A 307 -27.84 -17.96 -27.69
N THR A 308 -28.07 -18.01 -29.00
CA THR A 308 -27.02 -18.41 -29.95
C THR A 308 -25.98 -17.30 -30.04
N LEU A 309 -24.72 -17.61 -29.72
CA LEU A 309 -23.61 -16.68 -29.88
C LEU A 309 -23.19 -16.70 -31.34
N SER A 310 -23.21 -15.56 -32.03
CA SER A 310 -22.81 -15.44 -33.45
C SER A 310 -21.29 -15.44 -33.63
N GLU A 311 -20.57 -14.93 -32.64
CA GLU A 311 -19.12 -14.76 -32.67
C GLU A 311 -18.52 -15.24 -31.34
N ILE A 312 -17.31 -15.78 -31.43
CA ILE A 312 -16.50 -16.18 -30.28
C ILE A 312 -15.35 -15.19 -30.16
N ILE A 313 -15.19 -14.63 -28.96
CA ILE A 313 -14.10 -13.69 -28.64
C ILE A 313 -13.12 -14.38 -27.70
N LEU A 314 -11.86 -14.49 -28.13
CA LEU A 314 -10.75 -14.97 -27.31
C LEU A 314 -9.71 -13.86 -27.17
N TYR A 315 -9.08 -13.76 -26.00
CA TYR A 315 -8.01 -12.83 -25.72
C TYR A 315 -6.67 -13.56 -25.63
N LEU A 316 -5.66 -13.03 -26.31
CA LEU A 316 -4.30 -13.54 -26.36
C LEU A 316 -3.32 -12.36 -26.45
N ASN A 317 -2.12 -12.48 -25.89
CA ASN A 317 -1.12 -11.42 -25.92
C ASN A 317 -0.90 -10.88 -27.36
N PRO A 318 -0.93 -9.55 -27.58
CA PRO A 318 -0.76 -8.93 -28.91
C PRO A 318 0.50 -9.35 -29.66
N SER A 319 1.60 -9.65 -28.96
CA SER A 319 2.87 -10.07 -29.56
C SER A 319 2.95 -11.56 -29.88
N LEU A 320 1.93 -12.35 -29.54
CA LEU A 320 1.79 -13.75 -29.95
C LEU A 320 0.96 -13.82 -31.23
N GLU A 321 1.62 -14.04 -32.36
CA GLU A 321 0.98 -14.17 -33.67
C GLU A 321 0.24 -15.51 -33.77
N VAL A 322 -1.04 -15.48 -34.15
CA VAL A 322 -1.85 -16.69 -34.36
C VAL A 322 -1.64 -17.16 -35.78
N THR A 323 -1.07 -18.34 -35.94
CA THR A 323 -0.74 -18.93 -37.24
C THR A 323 -1.93 -19.69 -37.83
N SER A 324 -2.73 -20.37 -36.99
CA SER A 324 -3.94 -21.06 -37.44
C SER A 324 -4.94 -21.29 -36.30
N ILE A 325 -6.23 -21.34 -36.68
CA ILE A 325 -7.34 -21.80 -35.85
C ILE A 325 -8.11 -22.85 -36.63
N GLN A 326 -8.31 -24.03 -36.05
CA GLN A 326 -8.97 -25.16 -36.71
C GLN A 326 -10.05 -25.78 -35.83
N GLU A 327 -11.16 -26.21 -36.44
CA GLU A 327 -12.21 -27.05 -35.87
C GLU A 327 -12.15 -28.41 -36.59
N ASN A 328 -11.86 -29.50 -35.88
CA ASN A 328 -11.74 -30.84 -36.48
C ASN A 328 -10.86 -30.88 -37.75
N LEU A 329 -9.67 -30.26 -37.69
CA LEU A 329 -8.71 -30.09 -38.81
C LEU A 329 -9.17 -29.18 -39.96
N SER A 330 -10.35 -28.56 -39.86
CA SER A 330 -10.84 -27.60 -40.85
C SER A 330 -10.55 -26.17 -40.38
N PRO A 331 -9.96 -25.29 -41.23
CA PRO A 331 -9.63 -23.93 -40.85
C PRO A 331 -10.88 -23.09 -40.57
N VAL A 332 -10.86 -22.31 -39.50
CA VAL A 332 -11.95 -21.39 -39.12
C VAL A 332 -11.52 -19.95 -39.38
N PRO A 333 -12.32 -19.11 -40.06
CA PRO A 333 -11.99 -17.71 -40.29
C PRO A 333 -12.00 -16.94 -38.97
N PHE A 334 -10.98 -16.09 -38.78
CA PHE A 334 -10.87 -15.20 -37.64
C PHE A 334 -10.31 -13.85 -38.06
N THR A 335 -10.64 -12.81 -37.29
CA THR A 335 -10.00 -11.50 -37.36
C THR A 335 -9.31 -11.22 -36.04
N ARG A 336 -8.32 -10.32 -36.08
CA ARG A 336 -7.56 -9.95 -34.89
C ARG A 336 -7.48 -8.45 -34.73
N GLU A 337 -7.82 -7.98 -33.55
CA GLU A 337 -7.72 -6.58 -33.14
C GLU A 337 -6.88 -6.52 -31.86
N ALA A 338 -5.58 -6.25 -31.99
CA ALA A 338 -4.61 -6.29 -30.89
C ALA A 338 -4.69 -7.60 -30.07
N GLN A 339 -5.18 -7.56 -28.82
CA GLN A 339 -5.32 -8.73 -27.96
C GLN A 339 -6.58 -9.56 -28.23
N ALA A 340 -7.58 -9.04 -28.95
CA ALA A 340 -8.84 -9.74 -29.21
C ALA A 340 -8.80 -10.51 -30.53
N ILE A 341 -9.20 -11.78 -30.48
CA ILE A 341 -9.38 -12.68 -31.62
C ILE A 341 -10.88 -12.91 -31.76
N VAL A 342 -11.45 -12.48 -32.89
CA VAL A 342 -12.88 -12.62 -33.18
C VAL A 342 -13.06 -13.74 -34.20
N ILE A 343 -13.82 -14.77 -33.83
CA ILE A 343 -14.05 -15.96 -34.64
C ILE A 343 -15.53 -15.99 -35.03
N SER A 344 -15.81 -15.86 -36.32
CA SER A 344 -17.18 -15.81 -36.85
C SER A 344 -17.77 -17.22 -37.01
N ARG A 345 -17.98 -17.91 -35.87
CA ARG A 345 -18.53 -19.27 -35.80
C ARG A 345 -19.70 -19.30 -34.80
N PRO A 346 -20.96 -19.53 -35.25
CA PRO A 346 -22.10 -19.53 -34.36
C PRO A 346 -22.17 -20.80 -33.50
N VAL A 347 -22.57 -20.66 -32.23
CA VAL A 347 -22.71 -21.75 -31.25
C VAL A 347 -24.07 -21.65 -30.55
N SER A 348 -24.89 -22.69 -30.63
CA SER A 348 -26.23 -22.72 -30.03
C SER A 348 -26.16 -22.80 -28.49
N PRO A 349 -27.22 -22.40 -27.76
CA PRO A 349 -27.31 -22.61 -26.32
C PRO A 349 -27.07 -24.07 -25.92
N GLY A 350 -26.18 -24.32 -24.96
CA GLY A 350 -25.86 -25.66 -24.48
C GLY A 350 -24.97 -26.51 -25.41
N ASP A 351 -24.60 -26.01 -26.59
CA ASP A 351 -23.63 -26.70 -27.47
C ASP A 351 -22.19 -26.50 -26.98
N SER A 352 -21.33 -27.47 -27.33
CA SER A 352 -19.88 -27.42 -27.11
C SER A 352 -19.11 -27.46 -28.44
N LEU A 353 -17.96 -26.81 -28.48
CA LEU A 353 -17.06 -26.73 -29.64
C LEU A 353 -15.62 -26.94 -29.18
N ALA A 354 -14.76 -27.56 -30.01
CA ALA A 354 -13.33 -27.66 -29.75
C ALA A 354 -12.54 -26.95 -30.85
N LEU A 355 -11.61 -26.08 -30.45
CA LEU A 355 -10.72 -25.32 -31.35
C LEU A 355 -9.26 -25.65 -31.07
N ASP A 356 -8.51 -25.96 -32.13
CA ASP A 356 -7.07 -26.09 -32.13
C ASP A 356 -6.44 -24.78 -32.61
N ILE A 357 -5.68 -24.10 -31.75
CA ILE A 357 -5.11 -22.77 -31.98
C ILE A 357 -3.59 -22.89 -31.90
N GLN A 358 -2.91 -22.48 -32.96
CA GLN A 358 -1.45 -22.43 -33.00
C GLN A 358 -0.98 -20.98 -33.01
N TYR A 359 -0.01 -20.66 -32.15
CA TYR A 359 0.53 -19.30 -32.03
C TYR A 359 1.98 -19.29 -31.57
N GLN A 360 2.70 -18.24 -31.94
CA GLN A 360 4.11 -18.06 -31.60
C GLN A 360 4.51 -16.58 -31.51
N GLY A 361 5.57 -16.29 -30.76
CA GLY A 361 6.14 -14.93 -30.69
C GLY A 361 6.71 -14.60 -29.31
N THR A 362 6.70 -13.30 -28.97
CA THR A 362 7.15 -12.78 -27.68
C THR A 362 5.96 -12.30 -26.84
N ILE A 363 6.22 -11.73 -25.66
CA ILE A 363 5.19 -11.18 -24.77
C ILE A 363 5.32 -9.66 -24.75
N ASP A 364 4.25 -8.94 -25.12
CA ASP A 364 4.13 -7.52 -24.80
C ASP A 364 3.69 -7.38 -23.34
N GLU A 365 4.58 -6.87 -22.48
CA GLU A 365 4.28 -6.61 -21.07
C GLU A 365 3.33 -5.41 -20.88
N GLY A 366 3.13 -4.58 -21.92
CA GLY A 366 2.22 -3.43 -21.89
C GLY A 366 0.73 -3.80 -21.78
N ILE A 367 0.37 -5.07 -21.95
CA ILE A 367 -1.01 -5.56 -21.76
C ILE A 367 -1.34 -5.77 -20.27
N CYS A 368 -0.34 -5.90 -19.41
CA CYS A 368 -0.54 -6.24 -18.00
C CYS A 368 -1.03 -5.01 -17.21
N TYR A 369 -1.96 -5.24 -16.29
CA TYR A 369 -2.45 -4.29 -15.30
C TYR A 369 -3.01 -2.98 -15.88
N LEU A 370 -3.73 -3.05 -17.00
CA LEU A 370 -4.33 -1.87 -17.66
C LEU A 370 -5.31 -1.11 -16.75
N TYR A 371 -5.92 -1.81 -15.78
CA TYR A 371 -6.91 -1.26 -14.88
C TYR A 371 -6.31 -0.35 -13.78
N ILE A 372 -4.98 -0.33 -13.63
CA ILE A 372 -4.30 0.43 -12.57
C ILE A 372 -4.04 1.86 -13.02
N PRO A 373 -4.51 2.88 -12.24
CA PRO A 373 -4.20 4.27 -12.54
C PRO A 373 -2.70 4.51 -12.62
N LYS A 374 -2.26 5.27 -13.62
CA LYS A 374 -0.83 5.54 -13.89
C LYS A 374 -0.07 6.05 -12.67
N GLN A 375 -0.66 6.99 -11.91
CA GLN A 375 -0.04 7.56 -10.72
C GLN A 375 0.23 6.49 -9.64
N GLN A 376 -0.71 5.56 -9.42
CA GLN A 376 -0.52 4.45 -8.49
C GLN A 376 0.58 3.51 -8.99
N LYS A 377 0.57 3.19 -10.29
CA LYS A 377 1.58 2.33 -10.91
C LYS A 377 2.99 2.91 -10.76
N GLU A 378 3.16 4.20 -11.01
CA GLU A 378 4.43 4.93 -10.83
C GLU A 378 4.87 4.91 -9.37
N PHE A 379 3.96 5.19 -8.43
CA PHE A 379 4.25 5.13 -6.99
C PHE A 379 4.70 3.74 -6.52
N ASP A 380 3.99 2.68 -6.94
CA ASP A 380 4.33 1.30 -6.60
C ASP A 380 5.73 0.95 -7.12
N ILE A 381 6.04 1.30 -8.37
CA ILE A 381 7.33 1.05 -9.01
C ILE A 381 8.46 1.82 -8.33
N ASP A 382 8.24 3.10 -8.01
CA ASP A 382 9.25 3.96 -7.39
C ASP A 382 9.62 3.52 -5.97
N ASN A 383 8.69 2.85 -5.28
CA ASN A 383 8.92 2.27 -3.95
C ASN A 383 9.57 0.88 -3.99
N ARG A 384 9.84 0.30 -5.17
CA ARG A 384 10.57 -0.98 -5.31
C ARG A 384 12.08 -0.82 -5.21
N HIS A 385 12.56 -0.67 -3.99
CA HIS A 385 13.99 -0.56 -3.71
C HIS A 385 14.35 -1.10 -2.33
N TYR A 386 15.64 -1.40 -2.14
CA TYR A 386 16.23 -1.58 -0.81
C TYR A 386 17.39 -0.60 -0.68
N LEU A 387 17.38 0.24 0.37
CA LEU A 387 18.29 1.40 0.46
C LEU A 387 18.19 2.24 -0.83
N SER A 388 19.30 2.48 -1.53
CA SER A 388 19.32 3.18 -2.82
C SER A 388 19.30 2.21 -4.03
N CYS A 389 19.20 0.90 -3.80
CA CYS A 389 19.20 -0.12 -4.84
C CYS A 389 17.79 -0.31 -5.41
N ARG A 390 17.50 0.33 -6.55
CA ARG A 390 16.22 0.21 -7.28
C ARG A 390 16.21 -1.03 -8.16
N PHE A 391 15.18 -1.86 -8.04
CA PHE A 391 15.08 -3.14 -8.75
C PHE A 391 14.51 -2.99 -10.16
N GLY A 392 13.72 -1.94 -10.39
CA GLY A 392 12.92 -1.81 -11.60
C GLY A 392 11.72 -2.73 -11.58
N HIS A 393 11.09 -2.93 -12.73
CA HIS A 393 9.87 -3.73 -12.85
C HIS A 393 9.83 -4.47 -14.19
N ARG A 394 9.31 -5.70 -14.13
CA ARG A 394 8.97 -6.57 -15.25
C ARG A 394 7.75 -7.41 -14.87
N TYR A 395 6.87 -7.67 -15.81
CA TYR A 395 5.65 -8.45 -15.63
C TYR A 395 5.73 -9.86 -16.22
N ALA A 396 6.62 -10.10 -17.20
CA ALA A 396 6.79 -11.41 -17.80
C ALA A 396 8.22 -11.63 -18.29
N PHE A 397 8.63 -12.90 -18.39
CA PHE A 397 9.97 -13.28 -18.82
C PHE A 397 9.95 -14.39 -19.87
N LEU A 398 10.61 -14.13 -20.99
CA LEU A 398 10.99 -15.11 -22.02
C LEU A 398 12.47 -14.93 -22.33
N GLU A 399 13.33 -15.55 -21.51
CA GLU A 399 14.78 -15.45 -21.61
C GLU A 399 15.43 -16.81 -21.84
N LYS A 400 16.69 -16.79 -22.32
CA LYS A 400 17.46 -17.97 -22.74
C LYS A 400 17.57 -19.10 -21.71
N ASP A 401 17.49 -18.78 -20.43
CA ASP A 401 17.59 -19.74 -19.31
C ASP A 401 16.47 -19.54 -18.27
N TYR A 402 15.49 -18.67 -18.54
CA TYR A 402 14.44 -18.33 -17.59
C TYR A 402 13.13 -17.95 -18.28
N THR A 403 12.03 -18.55 -17.86
CA THR A 403 10.67 -18.18 -18.30
C THR A 403 9.80 -18.03 -17.08
N LEU A 404 9.02 -16.96 -17.03
CA LEU A 404 7.97 -16.75 -16.05
C LEU A 404 6.80 -16.05 -16.73
N LEU A 405 5.70 -16.79 -16.85
CA LEU A 405 4.48 -16.35 -17.50
C LEU A 405 3.32 -16.54 -16.51
N THR A 406 2.68 -15.44 -16.14
CA THR A 406 1.47 -15.47 -15.32
C THR A 406 0.23 -15.21 -16.19
N PRO A 407 -0.97 -15.59 -15.75
CA PRO A 407 -2.22 -15.31 -16.45
C PRO A 407 -2.39 -13.86 -16.92
N GLU A 408 -1.89 -12.90 -16.14
CA GLU A 408 -1.96 -11.47 -16.47
C GLU A 408 -1.34 -11.10 -17.83
N CYS A 409 -0.32 -11.83 -18.31
CA CYS A 409 0.31 -11.53 -19.59
C CYS A 409 -0.38 -12.15 -20.81
N LEU A 410 -1.52 -12.83 -20.63
CA LEU A 410 -2.31 -13.46 -21.70
C LEU A 410 -1.49 -14.42 -22.58
N TRP A 411 -0.62 -15.25 -21.97
CA TRP A 411 0.25 -16.17 -22.71
C TRP A 411 -0.49 -17.39 -23.31
N TYR A 412 -1.77 -17.56 -22.98
CA TYR A 412 -2.68 -18.53 -23.58
C TYR A 412 -4.08 -17.92 -23.84
N PRO A 413 -4.86 -18.45 -24.81
CA PRO A 413 -6.18 -17.92 -25.14
C PRO A 413 -7.17 -18.08 -23.98
N ILE A 414 -7.88 -17.00 -23.66
CA ILE A 414 -8.95 -16.97 -22.66
C ILE A 414 -10.18 -16.22 -23.17
N THR A 415 -11.36 -16.48 -22.64
CA THR A 415 -12.64 -15.85 -23.06
C THR A 415 -12.92 -14.54 -22.32
N SER A 416 -12.39 -14.40 -21.11
CA SER A 416 -12.54 -13.24 -20.25
C SER A 416 -11.17 -12.75 -19.80
N PRO A 417 -10.90 -11.44 -19.87
CA PRO A 417 -9.62 -10.91 -19.40
C PRO A 417 -9.42 -11.19 -17.90
N PRO A 418 -8.18 -11.23 -17.41
CA PRO A 418 -7.91 -11.42 -15.98
C PRO A 418 -8.61 -10.35 -15.12
N VAL A 419 -8.56 -9.09 -15.59
CA VAL A 419 -9.36 -7.95 -15.11
C VAL A 419 -9.78 -7.10 -16.30
N ASN A 420 -11.06 -6.76 -16.39
CA ASN A 420 -11.55 -5.81 -17.39
C ASN A 420 -11.32 -4.36 -16.89
N PRO A 421 -10.57 -3.50 -17.60
CA PRO A 421 -10.34 -2.11 -17.17
C PRO A 421 -11.61 -1.24 -17.12
N ALA A 422 -12.65 -1.56 -17.90
CA ALA A 422 -13.93 -0.86 -17.85
C ALA A 422 -14.72 -1.20 -16.57
N HIS A 423 -14.59 -2.45 -16.10
CA HIS A 423 -15.31 -3.00 -14.96
C HIS A 423 -14.39 -3.84 -14.07
N PRO A 424 -13.38 -3.23 -13.41
CA PRO A 424 -12.32 -3.94 -12.70
C PRO A 424 -12.81 -4.72 -11.47
N TYR A 425 -14.03 -4.42 -11.02
CA TYR A 425 -14.69 -5.02 -9.87
C TYR A 425 -15.72 -6.10 -10.22
N ASN A 426 -15.97 -6.31 -11.52
CA ASN A 426 -16.99 -7.26 -11.99
C ASN A 426 -16.49 -8.06 -13.21
N THR A 427 -15.37 -8.76 -13.03
CA THR A 427 -14.79 -9.57 -14.10
C THR A 427 -15.21 -11.05 -13.94
N PRO A 428 -15.92 -11.64 -14.93
CA PRO A 428 -16.28 -13.06 -14.90
C PRO A 428 -15.02 -13.94 -14.97
N CYS A 429 -15.12 -15.17 -14.48
CA CYS A 429 -14.04 -16.14 -14.58
C CYS A 429 -14.53 -17.53 -14.98
N ASP A 430 -13.70 -18.23 -15.75
CA ASP A 430 -13.91 -19.62 -16.12
C ASP A 430 -13.12 -20.53 -15.18
N PHE A 431 -13.76 -21.60 -14.71
CA PHE A 431 -13.09 -22.70 -14.03
C PHE A 431 -12.79 -23.79 -15.05
N THR A 432 -11.55 -23.83 -15.51
CA THR A 432 -11.08 -24.63 -16.64
C THR A 432 -10.23 -25.80 -16.18
N ARG A 433 -10.44 -26.98 -16.76
CA ARG A 433 -9.52 -28.11 -16.59
C ARG A 433 -8.31 -27.94 -17.50
N TYR A 434 -7.18 -27.58 -16.93
CA TYR A 434 -5.94 -27.42 -17.67
C TYR A 434 -5.13 -28.72 -17.75
N THR A 435 -4.47 -28.90 -18.88
CA THR A 435 -3.37 -29.86 -19.07
C THR A 435 -2.24 -29.10 -19.75
N LEU A 436 -1.07 -29.07 -19.13
CA LEU A 436 0.07 -28.31 -19.64
C LEU A 436 1.24 -29.26 -19.93
N THR A 437 1.57 -29.44 -21.20
CA THR A 437 2.72 -30.23 -21.65
C THR A 437 3.84 -29.30 -22.09
N ILE A 438 5.00 -29.43 -21.49
CA ILE A 438 6.13 -28.52 -21.71
C ILE A 438 7.30 -29.32 -22.24
N ASN A 439 7.73 -29.00 -23.46
CA ASN A 439 8.98 -29.50 -24.02
C ASN A 439 10.10 -28.54 -23.63
N HIS A 440 10.98 -28.98 -22.73
CA HIS A 440 12.08 -28.17 -22.22
C HIS A 440 13.38 -28.99 -22.11
N PRO A 441 14.55 -28.33 -22.18
CA PRO A 441 15.83 -28.99 -21.94
C PRO A 441 15.89 -29.61 -20.54
N THR A 442 16.54 -30.77 -20.41
CA THR A 442 16.71 -31.49 -19.13
C THR A 442 17.48 -30.71 -18.06
N ARG A 443 18.29 -29.73 -18.47
CA ARG A 443 19.02 -28.82 -17.56
C ARG A 443 18.14 -27.79 -16.86
N LEU A 444 16.89 -27.61 -17.30
CA LEU A 444 15.92 -26.66 -16.76
C LEU A 444 14.79 -27.42 -16.10
N THR A 445 14.25 -26.85 -15.03
CA THR A 445 13.09 -27.37 -14.30
C THR A 445 11.88 -26.53 -14.67
N ALA A 446 10.83 -27.18 -15.19
CA ALA A 446 9.53 -26.58 -15.38
C ALA A 446 8.66 -26.75 -14.12
N ILE A 447 7.92 -25.71 -13.76
CA ILE A 447 7.06 -25.62 -12.57
C ILE A 447 5.75 -24.96 -13.00
N SER A 448 4.63 -25.61 -12.68
CA SER A 448 3.26 -25.13 -12.90
C SER A 448 2.31 -25.82 -11.92
N GLN A 449 1.01 -25.51 -11.97
CA GLN A 449 -0.05 -26.10 -11.17
C GLN A 449 -0.40 -27.53 -11.61
N GLY A 450 -0.90 -28.35 -10.69
CA GLY A 450 -1.33 -29.73 -10.94
C GLY A 450 -0.28 -30.80 -10.65
N SER A 451 -0.62 -32.06 -10.87
CA SER A 451 0.26 -33.21 -10.70
C SER A 451 1.33 -33.24 -11.80
N ARG A 452 2.59 -33.46 -11.41
CA ARG A 452 3.74 -33.46 -12.31
C ARG A 452 4.03 -34.88 -12.83
N HIS A 453 4.14 -35.03 -14.14
CA HIS A 453 4.51 -36.27 -14.82
C HIS A 453 5.70 -36.03 -15.76
N GLY A 454 6.76 -36.84 -15.64
CA GLY A 454 7.90 -36.77 -16.55
C GLY A 454 7.60 -37.42 -17.90
N ILE A 455 7.97 -36.76 -19.00
CA ILE A 455 7.88 -37.27 -20.38
C ILE A 455 9.29 -37.29 -20.98
N ALA A 456 9.52 -38.14 -22.00
CA ALA A 456 10.80 -38.22 -22.70
C ALA A 456 11.36 -36.86 -23.19
N SER A 457 10.50 -35.94 -23.61
CA SER A 457 10.87 -34.61 -24.14
C SER A 457 10.67 -33.46 -23.14
N GLY A 458 10.20 -33.71 -21.92
CA GLY A 458 9.92 -32.64 -20.96
C GLY A 458 9.00 -33.05 -19.79
N THR A 459 8.08 -32.17 -19.41
CA THR A 459 7.22 -32.34 -18.23
C THR A 459 5.76 -32.05 -18.58
N ARG A 460 4.83 -32.87 -18.06
CA ARG A 460 3.38 -32.63 -18.15
C ARG A 460 2.80 -32.35 -16.77
N PHE A 461 1.89 -31.39 -16.72
CA PHE A 461 1.12 -31.01 -15.56
C PHE A 461 -0.37 -31.23 -15.82
N GLU A 462 -1.06 -31.85 -14.88
CA GLU A 462 -2.50 -32.12 -14.96
C GLU A 462 -3.18 -31.66 -13.68
N ASN A 463 -4.16 -30.76 -13.79
CA ASN A 463 -4.88 -30.27 -12.63
C ASN A 463 -5.96 -31.27 -12.20
N GLU A 464 -5.97 -31.59 -10.90
CA GLU A 464 -6.95 -32.48 -10.28
C GLU A 464 -8.35 -31.86 -10.20
N HIS A 465 -8.39 -30.52 -10.13
CA HIS A 465 -9.60 -29.72 -10.07
C HIS A 465 -9.56 -28.63 -11.15
N PRO A 466 -10.72 -28.22 -11.70
CA PRO A 466 -10.79 -27.02 -12.54
C PRO A 466 -10.18 -25.82 -11.84
N GLN A 467 -9.32 -25.09 -12.54
CA GLN A 467 -8.63 -23.91 -12.03
C GLN A 467 -9.11 -22.67 -12.76
N ARG A 468 -9.05 -21.54 -12.08
CA ARG A 468 -9.29 -20.24 -12.72
C ARG A 468 -8.24 -19.96 -13.80
N ASN A 469 -6.98 -20.20 -13.45
CA ASN A 469 -5.84 -19.78 -14.25
C ASN A 469 -4.59 -20.61 -13.89
N ILE A 470 -3.57 -20.57 -14.76
CA ILE A 470 -2.30 -21.27 -14.57
C ILE A 470 -1.09 -20.39 -14.93
N SER A 471 0.02 -20.64 -14.25
CA SER A 471 1.30 -19.96 -14.46
C SER A 471 2.36 -20.96 -14.87
N LEU A 472 3.35 -20.48 -15.63
CA LEU A 472 4.48 -21.28 -16.07
C LEU A 472 5.78 -20.64 -15.61
N CYS A 473 6.58 -21.39 -14.86
CA CYS A 473 7.95 -21.02 -14.54
C CYS A 473 8.92 -22.09 -15.07
N ILE A 474 9.97 -21.68 -15.77
CA ILE A 474 11.04 -22.56 -16.25
C ILE A 474 12.37 -21.91 -15.86
N GLY A 475 13.23 -22.63 -15.15
CA GLY A 475 14.52 -22.08 -14.73
C GLY A 475 15.47 -23.13 -14.16
N LYS A 476 16.63 -22.65 -13.72
CA LYS A 476 17.63 -23.48 -13.02
C LYS A 476 17.29 -23.56 -11.53
N TYR A 477 16.34 -24.43 -11.20
CA TYR A 477 15.87 -24.64 -9.84
C TYR A 477 16.36 -25.94 -9.24
N GLU A 478 16.72 -25.89 -7.96
CA GLU A 478 16.74 -27.08 -7.09
C GLU A 478 15.40 -27.18 -6.35
N LYS A 479 15.01 -28.40 -5.96
CA LYS A 479 13.74 -28.69 -5.30
C LYS A 479 14.01 -29.31 -3.92
N ARG A 480 13.30 -28.82 -2.91
CA ARG A 480 13.08 -29.53 -1.64
C ARG A 480 11.59 -29.71 -1.40
N GLU A 481 11.20 -30.78 -0.72
CA GLU A 481 9.79 -31.04 -0.43
C GLU A 481 9.59 -31.67 0.94
N ILE A 482 8.43 -31.40 1.53
CA ILE A 482 7.94 -32.00 2.76
C ILE A 482 6.43 -32.21 2.63
N THR A 483 5.91 -33.31 3.18
CA THR A 483 4.46 -33.57 3.22
C THR A 483 3.97 -33.50 4.65
N VAL A 484 2.94 -32.70 4.89
CA VAL A 484 2.32 -32.48 6.22
C VAL A 484 0.81 -32.63 6.08
N ASP A 485 0.21 -33.55 6.85
CA ASP A 485 -1.23 -33.79 6.98
C ASP A 485 -2.03 -33.87 5.66
N SER A 486 -1.41 -34.44 4.61
CA SER A 486 -1.90 -34.60 3.21
C SER A 486 -1.56 -33.50 2.19
N VAL A 487 -0.92 -32.41 2.59
CA VAL A 487 -0.46 -31.36 1.66
C VAL A 487 1.04 -31.49 1.42
N THR A 488 1.47 -31.53 0.16
CA THR A 488 2.89 -31.50 -0.21
C THR A 488 3.36 -30.06 -0.42
N TYR A 489 4.30 -29.62 0.40
CA TYR A 489 4.96 -28.33 0.28
C TYR A 489 6.26 -28.50 -0.49
N GLU A 490 6.42 -27.76 -1.58
CA GLU A 490 7.61 -27.80 -2.43
C GLU A 490 8.29 -26.42 -2.41
N LEU A 491 9.60 -26.39 -2.22
CA LEU A 491 10.42 -25.18 -2.29
C LEU A 491 11.36 -25.27 -3.49
N TYR A 492 11.24 -24.29 -4.39
CA TYR A 492 12.08 -24.15 -5.57
C TYR A 492 12.90 -22.87 -5.48
N MET A 493 14.23 -23.01 -5.43
CA MET A 493 15.16 -21.88 -5.34
C MET A 493 16.38 -22.10 -6.23
N SER A 494 17.14 -21.03 -6.46
CA SER A 494 18.44 -21.16 -7.10
C SER A 494 19.41 -21.95 -6.22
N LYS A 495 20.29 -22.73 -6.84
CA LYS A 495 21.28 -23.57 -6.14
C LYS A 495 22.09 -22.80 -5.09
N ASN A 496 22.59 -21.61 -5.46
CA ASN A 496 23.40 -20.78 -4.57
C ASN A 496 22.64 -20.33 -3.32
N ASN A 497 21.32 -20.15 -3.40
CA ASN A 497 20.51 -19.70 -2.28
C ASN A 497 20.18 -20.85 -1.30
N PHE A 498 20.12 -22.10 -1.78
CA PHE A 498 19.98 -23.27 -0.88
C PHE A 498 21.20 -23.48 0.02
N GLU A 499 22.41 -23.23 -0.49
CA GLU A 499 23.64 -23.35 0.32
C GLU A 499 23.59 -22.44 1.55
N VAL A 500 23.05 -21.23 1.40
CA VAL A 500 22.84 -20.27 2.50
C VAL A 500 21.82 -20.81 3.51
N LEU A 501 20.68 -21.33 3.05
CA LEU A 501 19.61 -21.85 3.91
C LEU A 501 19.98 -23.12 4.68
N THR A 502 20.87 -23.96 4.13
CA THR A 502 21.25 -25.24 4.74
C THR A 502 21.92 -25.07 6.11
N SER A 503 22.57 -23.93 6.35
CA SER A 503 23.14 -23.57 7.66
C SER A 503 22.07 -23.27 8.73
N ILE A 504 20.87 -22.84 8.30
CA ILE A 504 19.72 -22.51 9.16
C ILE A 504 18.87 -23.77 9.40
N ASP A 505 18.73 -24.64 8.39
CA ASP A 505 17.93 -25.88 8.48
C ASP A 505 18.41 -26.84 9.58
N GLN A 506 19.72 -26.84 9.89
CA GLN A 506 20.28 -27.64 10.99
C GLN A 506 19.72 -27.25 12.36
N GLN A 507 19.03 -26.11 12.48
CA GLN A 507 18.39 -25.62 13.70
C GLN A 507 16.86 -25.83 13.73
N LEU A 508 16.24 -26.38 12.67
CA LEU A 508 14.78 -26.50 12.52
C LEU A 508 14.30 -27.98 12.62
N THR A 509 14.47 -28.60 13.77
CA THR A 509 13.98 -29.97 14.03
C THR A 509 12.45 -30.12 14.08
N SER A 510 11.68 -29.03 14.09
CA SER A 510 10.20 -29.03 14.22
C SER A 510 9.44 -28.33 13.08
N LEU A 511 10.01 -28.25 11.87
CA LEU A 511 9.40 -27.52 10.74
C LEU A 511 8.01 -28.04 10.37
N SER A 512 7.78 -29.36 10.40
CA SER A 512 6.47 -29.96 10.11
C SER A 512 5.39 -29.48 11.08
N ASP A 513 5.71 -29.43 12.37
CA ASP A 513 4.77 -29.04 13.42
C ASP A 513 4.42 -27.55 13.27
N LYS A 514 5.41 -26.70 12.95
CA LYS A 514 5.18 -25.28 12.68
C LYS A 514 4.30 -25.04 11.46
N ILE A 515 4.51 -25.80 10.38
CA ILE A 515 3.65 -25.71 9.19
C ILE A 515 2.21 -26.10 9.53
N ARG A 516 2.02 -27.15 10.33
CA ARG A 516 0.69 -27.56 10.83
C ARG A 516 0.04 -26.46 11.66
N ASP A 517 0.75 -25.92 12.64
CA ASP A 517 0.23 -24.85 13.52
C ASP A 517 -0.19 -23.61 12.71
N VAL A 518 0.65 -23.18 11.76
CA VAL A 518 0.34 -22.05 10.87
C VAL A 518 -0.87 -22.35 9.99
N LYS A 519 -0.94 -23.55 9.38
CA LYS A 519 -2.08 -23.95 8.56
C LYS A 519 -3.38 -23.96 9.36
N GLU A 520 -3.40 -24.60 10.52
CA GLU A 520 -4.58 -24.67 11.40
C GLU A 520 -5.04 -23.28 11.83
N THR A 521 -4.10 -22.38 12.14
CA THR A 521 -4.41 -20.99 12.51
C THR A 521 -5.05 -20.24 11.33
N ILE A 522 -4.47 -20.33 10.12
CA ILE A 522 -5.04 -19.69 8.92
C ILE A 522 -6.43 -20.25 8.62
N GLU A 523 -6.62 -21.57 8.64
CA GLU A 523 -7.91 -22.21 8.34
C GLU A 523 -8.99 -21.82 9.36
N TYR A 524 -8.62 -21.74 10.64
CA TYR A 524 -9.51 -21.28 11.71
C TYR A 524 -9.94 -19.82 11.54
N GLU A 525 -9.02 -18.93 11.15
CA GLU A 525 -9.31 -17.51 10.94
C GLU A 525 -10.13 -17.28 9.68
N LYS A 526 -9.82 -17.96 8.57
CA LYS A 526 -10.58 -17.83 7.31
C LYS A 526 -11.92 -18.54 7.34
N LYS A 527 -12.17 -19.39 8.34
CA LYS A 527 -13.35 -20.26 8.38
C LYS A 527 -13.49 -21.10 7.09
N SER A 528 -12.36 -21.48 6.51
CA SER A 528 -12.27 -22.19 5.24
C SER A 528 -11.01 -23.06 5.22
N SER A 529 -11.08 -24.24 4.62
CA SER A 529 -9.98 -25.21 4.54
C SER A 529 -9.16 -25.02 3.26
N TYR A 530 -7.85 -25.27 3.32
CA TYR A 530 -7.00 -25.34 2.13
C TYR A 530 -7.34 -26.62 1.34
N LEU A 531 -7.87 -26.46 0.12
CA LEU A 531 -8.42 -27.58 -0.65
C LEU A 531 -7.48 -28.18 -1.71
N PHE A 532 -6.30 -27.59 -1.89
CA PHE A 532 -5.35 -28.10 -2.88
C PHE A 532 -4.42 -29.15 -2.27
N ASN A 533 -3.92 -30.08 -3.10
CA ASN A 533 -3.07 -31.17 -2.63
C ASN A 533 -1.61 -30.75 -2.38
N ARG A 534 -1.23 -29.55 -2.82
CA ARG A 534 0.15 -29.08 -2.82
C ARG A 534 0.26 -27.56 -2.76
N LEU A 535 1.40 -27.07 -2.30
CA LEU A 535 1.76 -25.65 -2.31
C LEU A 535 3.24 -25.51 -2.69
N ARG A 536 3.53 -24.83 -3.79
CA ARG A 536 4.88 -24.62 -4.31
C ARG A 536 5.34 -23.20 -4.06
N LEU A 537 6.41 -23.02 -3.30
CA LEU A 537 7.09 -21.75 -3.13
C LEU A 537 8.19 -21.67 -4.19
N VAL A 538 8.09 -20.72 -5.11
CA VAL A 538 8.98 -20.60 -6.26
C VAL A 538 9.69 -19.25 -6.20
N GLU A 539 11.02 -19.30 -6.11
CA GLU A 539 11.84 -18.09 -6.17
C GLU A 539 11.78 -17.46 -7.59
N THR A 540 11.54 -16.17 -7.68
CA THR A 540 11.39 -15.38 -8.90
C THR A 540 12.31 -14.18 -8.90
N PRO A 541 12.69 -13.64 -10.07
CA PRO A 541 13.54 -12.46 -10.17
C PRO A 541 13.07 -11.31 -9.30
N VAL A 542 13.99 -10.60 -8.62
CA VAL A 542 13.63 -9.39 -7.84
C VAL A 542 12.99 -8.31 -8.72
N THR A 543 13.23 -8.35 -10.03
CA THR A 543 12.66 -7.45 -11.03
C THR A 543 11.19 -7.77 -11.32
N PHE A 544 10.73 -9.02 -11.08
CA PHE A 544 9.33 -9.41 -11.25
C PHE A 544 8.42 -8.63 -10.30
N THR A 545 7.30 -8.13 -10.81
CA THR A 545 6.32 -7.41 -10.02
C THR A 545 4.91 -7.82 -10.38
N SER A 546 4.02 -7.67 -9.41
CA SER A 546 2.60 -7.88 -9.53
C SER A 546 1.90 -6.80 -8.73
N HIS A 547 0.66 -6.52 -9.10
CA HIS A 547 -0.19 -5.61 -8.37
C HIS A 547 -1.42 -6.32 -7.82
N TYR A 548 -2.11 -5.65 -6.90
CA TYR A 548 -3.34 -6.17 -6.31
C TYR A 548 -4.49 -6.19 -7.34
N HIS A 549 -5.25 -7.28 -7.35
CA HIS A 549 -6.45 -7.50 -8.16
C HIS A 549 -7.70 -7.18 -7.33
N PRO A 550 -8.45 -6.12 -7.67
CA PRO A 550 -9.64 -5.74 -6.91
C PRO A 550 -10.75 -6.79 -6.98
N ALA A 551 -10.87 -7.49 -8.11
CA ALA A 551 -11.85 -8.55 -8.27
C ALA A 551 -11.56 -9.79 -7.41
N THR A 552 -10.28 -10.14 -7.20
CA THR A 552 -9.89 -11.38 -6.51
C THR A 552 -9.35 -11.17 -5.10
N GLY A 553 -9.09 -9.92 -4.72
CA GLY A 553 -8.51 -9.59 -3.43
C GLY A 553 -7.09 -10.14 -3.19
N GLY A 554 -6.36 -10.44 -4.27
CA GLY A 554 -5.03 -11.05 -4.29
C GLY A 554 -4.11 -10.43 -5.32
N SER A 555 -3.04 -11.13 -5.72
CA SER A 555 -2.13 -10.71 -6.80
C SER A 555 -1.62 -11.92 -7.57
N GLU A 556 -0.91 -11.70 -8.67
CA GLU A 556 -0.27 -12.76 -9.43
C GLU A 556 0.88 -13.46 -8.68
N MET A 557 1.32 -12.91 -7.54
CA MET A 557 2.25 -13.60 -6.64
C MET A 557 1.65 -14.85 -6.00
N ILE A 558 0.31 -14.89 -5.85
CA ILE A 558 -0.41 -16.00 -5.25
C ILE A 558 -1.32 -16.61 -6.31
N GLN A 559 -0.93 -17.79 -6.79
CA GLN A 559 -1.68 -18.58 -7.77
C GLN A 559 -2.18 -19.85 -7.09
N PRO A 560 -3.19 -20.55 -7.65
CA PRO A 560 -3.55 -21.87 -7.17
C PRO A 560 -2.30 -22.76 -7.04
N GLU A 561 -2.11 -23.43 -5.91
CA GLU A 561 -0.95 -24.30 -5.62
C GLU A 561 0.45 -23.64 -5.69
N MET A 562 0.59 -22.34 -5.92
CA MET A 562 1.88 -21.70 -6.18
C MET A 562 1.99 -20.31 -5.54
N VAL A 563 3.12 -20.05 -4.88
CA VAL A 563 3.52 -18.77 -4.31
C VAL A 563 4.82 -18.34 -4.98
N LEU A 564 4.78 -17.23 -5.70
CA LEU A 564 5.95 -16.63 -6.35
C LEU A 564 6.63 -15.71 -5.34
N CYS A 565 7.79 -16.12 -4.85
CA CYS A 565 8.57 -15.38 -3.89
C CYS A 565 9.69 -14.62 -4.62
N PRO A 566 9.95 -13.35 -4.34
CA PRO A 566 11.09 -12.64 -4.91
C PRO A 566 12.41 -13.27 -4.43
N GLU A 567 13.49 -13.07 -5.18
CA GLU A 567 14.84 -13.55 -4.83
C GLU A 567 15.16 -13.25 -3.37
N ARG A 568 15.58 -14.28 -2.64
CA ARG A 568 15.90 -14.18 -1.21
C ARG A 568 14.76 -13.54 -0.38
N GLY A 569 13.50 -13.63 -0.80
CA GLY A 569 12.37 -13.04 -0.06
C GLY A 569 12.36 -11.50 0.02
N ILE A 570 13.16 -10.82 -0.82
CA ILE A 570 13.26 -9.35 -0.85
C ILE A 570 11.92 -8.73 -1.22
N GLY A 571 11.30 -8.00 -0.30
CA GLY A 571 10.02 -7.33 -0.51
C GLY A 571 8.81 -8.02 0.14
N ILE A 572 8.89 -9.31 0.51
CA ILE A 572 7.86 -9.94 1.38
C ILE A 572 7.91 -9.33 2.79
N LEU A 573 9.11 -9.00 3.26
CA LEU A 573 9.36 -8.40 4.57
C LEU A 573 9.46 -6.87 4.53
N ASN A 574 9.12 -6.26 3.38
CA ASN A 574 8.95 -4.82 3.14
C ASN A 574 9.99 -3.89 3.79
N GLY A 575 11.27 -4.27 3.84
CA GLY A 575 12.32 -3.43 4.44
C GLY A 575 12.12 -3.10 5.93
N ARG A 576 11.11 -3.71 6.58
CA ARG A 576 10.71 -3.48 7.99
C ARG A 576 11.70 -4.04 8.99
N ILE A 577 12.70 -4.77 8.52
CA ILE A 577 13.75 -5.31 9.36
C ILE A 577 14.48 -4.15 10.07
N ARG A 578 14.61 -2.97 9.45
CA ARG A 578 15.31 -1.81 10.06
C ARG A 578 14.54 -1.18 11.21
N ALA A 579 13.22 -1.11 11.11
CA ALA A 579 12.35 -0.70 12.21
C ALA A 579 12.29 -1.77 13.31
N PHE A 580 12.32 -3.05 12.94
CA PHE A 580 12.43 -4.17 13.87
C PHE A 580 13.76 -4.15 14.64
N ALA A 581 14.88 -3.92 13.94
CA ALA A 581 16.23 -3.83 14.51
C ALA A 581 16.39 -2.58 15.38
N GLN A 582 15.85 -1.42 14.96
CA GLN A 582 15.84 -0.21 15.80
C GLN A 582 14.96 -0.35 17.05
N LYS A 583 13.80 -1.02 16.96
CA LYS A 583 12.97 -1.33 18.14
C LYS A 583 13.68 -2.31 19.08
N ARG A 584 14.43 -3.27 18.54
CA ARG A 584 15.23 -4.23 19.32
C ARG A 584 16.43 -3.59 20.03
N LEU A 585 16.94 -2.48 19.51
CA LEU A 585 18.10 -1.76 20.07
C LEU A 585 17.75 -0.75 21.17
N ARG A 586 16.47 -0.48 21.46
CA ARG A 586 16.07 0.54 22.45
C ARG A 586 15.32 0.06 23.69
N PHE A 587 14.91 -1.20 23.81
CA PHE A 587 14.22 -1.66 25.02
C PHE A 587 14.48 -3.13 25.37
N GLU A 588 15.05 -3.34 26.56
CA GLU A 588 14.81 -4.53 27.37
C GLU A 588 13.37 -4.48 27.89
N ILE A 589 12.40 -4.96 27.11
CA ILE A 589 11.06 -5.29 27.63
C ILE A 589 10.71 -6.70 27.12
N SER A 590 10.66 -7.62 28.07
CA SER A 590 10.80 -9.06 27.92
C SER A 590 9.57 -9.85 27.45
N ASN A 591 8.48 -9.22 26.97
CA ASN A 591 7.22 -9.93 26.68
C ASN A 591 6.60 -9.69 25.28
N TRP A 592 7.28 -8.97 24.37
CA TRP A 592 6.77 -8.69 23.00
C TRP A 592 7.64 -9.32 21.89
N ILE A 593 8.54 -10.23 22.24
CA ILE A 593 9.40 -10.92 21.26
C ILE A 593 8.62 -12.10 20.71
N GLU A 594 7.98 -11.92 19.57
CA GLU A 594 7.49 -13.03 18.77
C GLU A 594 8.37 -13.25 17.52
N PRO A 595 8.63 -14.53 17.18
CA PRO A 595 9.64 -14.92 16.20
C PRO A 595 9.29 -14.46 14.78
N PHE A 596 10.30 -14.43 13.90
CA PHE A 596 10.20 -14.24 12.44
C PHE A 596 9.00 -14.96 11.79
N GLU A 597 8.64 -16.13 12.31
CA GLU A 597 7.47 -16.93 11.91
C GLU A 597 6.15 -16.18 12.08
N ARG A 598 5.94 -15.46 13.18
CA ARG A 598 4.73 -14.66 13.36
C ARG A 598 4.69 -13.47 12.39
N SER A 599 5.84 -12.89 12.06
CA SER A 599 5.91 -11.83 11.05
C SER A 599 5.59 -12.37 9.65
N LEU A 600 6.11 -13.54 9.29
CA LEU A 600 5.77 -14.18 8.01
C LEU A 600 4.29 -14.58 7.96
N TYR A 601 3.76 -15.17 9.02
CA TYR A 601 2.33 -15.42 9.18
C TYR A 601 1.51 -14.14 8.99
N TRP A 602 1.90 -13.06 9.66
CA TRP A 602 1.23 -11.75 9.57
C TRP A 602 1.26 -11.19 8.14
N GLU A 603 2.41 -11.25 7.47
CA GLU A 603 2.60 -10.79 6.09
C GLU A 603 1.94 -11.70 5.05
N LEU A 604 1.58 -12.95 5.36
CA LEU A 604 0.88 -13.83 4.40
C LEU A 604 -0.64 -13.85 4.62
N ASN A 605 -1.07 -13.58 5.85
CA ASN A 605 -2.45 -13.80 6.26
C ASN A 605 -3.30 -12.52 6.33
N ASN A 606 -2.66 -11.34 6.41
CA ASN A 606 -3.37 -10.06 6.42
C ASN A 606 -3.58 -9.48 5.02
N GLU A 607 -4.76 -8.91 4.78
CA GLU A 607 -5.08 -8.21 3.52
C GLU A 607 -4.31 -6.89 3.39
N HIS A 608 -3.92 -6.33 4.54
CA HIS A 608 -3.29 -5.04 4.68
C HIS A 608 -1.95 -5.18 5.38
N ILE A 609 -0.95 -4.52 4.81
CA ILE A 609 0.39 -4.42 5.37
C ILE A 609 0.73 -2.95 5.49
N LEU A 610 1.20 -2.57 6.66
CA LEU A 610 1.60 -1.18 6.89
C LEU A 610 2.89 -0.95 6.08
N THR A 611 2.90 -0.03 5.13
CA THR A 611 4.13 0.36 4.44
C THR A 611 4.59 1.69 4.97
N SER A 612 5.89 1.96 4.82
CA SER A 612 6.43 3.26 5.15
C SER A 612 7.20 3.82 3.98
N TRP A 613 6.91 5.06 3.63
CA TRP A 613 7.72 5.83 2.69
C TRP A 613 8.17 7.12 3.35
N GLU A 614 9.18 7.71 2.74
CA GLU A 614 9.63 9.03 3.11
C GLU A 614 8.87 10.05 2.27
N GLU A 615 8.49 11.17 2.84
CA GLU A 615 7.92 12.29 2.08
C GLU A 615 8.90 13.45 1.96
N GLY A 616 8.67 14.26 0.92
CA GLY A 616 9.43 15.46 0.63
C GLY A 616 10.43 15.31 -0.53
N PRO A 617 11.06 16.42 -0.95
CA PRO A 617 11.90 16.47 -2.14
C PRO A 617 13.24 15.71 -2.04
N LEU A 618 13.50 15.03 -0.91
CA LEU A 618 14.66 14.16 -0.69
C LEU A 618 14.27 12.70 -0.41
N SER A 619 12.97 12.40 -0.42
CA SER A 619 12.43 11.06 -0.13
C SER A 619 12.97 9.98 -1.06
N HIS A 620 13.15 10.31 -2.34
CA HIS A 620 13.69 9.40 -3.35
C HIS A 620 15.17 9.06 -3.12
N LEU A 621 15.89 9.87 -2.33
CA LEU A 621 17.27 9.63 -1.90
C LEU A 621 17.36 8.89 -0.54
N LYS A 622 16.22 8.70 0.12
CA LYS A 622 16.10 8.14 1.47
C LYS A 622 16.82 8.95 2.56
N LEU A 623 16.72 10.29 2.44
CA LEU A 623 17.28 11.29 3.37
C LEU A 623 16.19 12.16 4.03
N GLY A 624 14.92 11.82 3.84
CA GLY A 624 13.78 12.48 4.46
C GLY A 624 13.80 12.34 5.97
N THR A 625 13.35 13.38 6.68
CA THR A 625 13.23 13.37 8.14
C THR A 625 11.85 12.90 8.62
N THR A 626 10.89 12.76 7.70
CA THR A 626 9.49 12.41 7.95
C THR A 626 9.14 11.11 7.26
N TRP A 627 8.67 10.14 8.04
CA TRP A 627 8.23 8.82 7.59
C TRP A 627 6.71 8.78 7.68
N HIS A 628 6.06 8.45 6.57
CA HIS A 628 4.63 8.19 6.50
C HIS A 628 4.41 6.70 6.61
N TYR A 629 3.34 6.31 7.31
CA TYR A 629 2.92 4.93 7.45
C TYR A 629 1.49 4.83 6.95
N GLU A 630 1.24 4.05 5.90
CA GLU A 630 -0.12 3.80 5.41
C GLU A 630 -0.34 2.30 5.26
N SER A 631 -1.60 1.91 5.35
CA SER A 631 -2.03 0.53 5.20
C SER A 631 -2.20 0.21 3.72
N THR A 632 -1.21 -0.42 3.11
CA THR A 632 -1.28 -0.84 1.71
C THR A 632 -1.73 -2.29 1.56
N TYR A 633 -2.30 -2.63 0.40
CA TYR A 633 -2.74 -3.99 0.13
C TYR A 633 -1.58 -4.95 -0.02
N ASN A 634 -1.73 -6.10 0.61
CA ASN A 634 -0.75 -7.14 0.59
C ASN A 634 -0.84 -7.99 -0.69
N ILE A 635 0.17 -7.89 -1.55
CA ILE A 635 0.27 -8.69 -2.77
C ILE A 635 0.57 -10.18 -2.46
N TYR A 636 1.03 -10.53 -1.27
CA TYR A 636 1.28 -11.92 -0.83
C TYR A 636 0.14 -12.52 0.00
N ASN A 637 -1.05 -11.89 0.01
CA ASN A 637 -2.21 -12.34 0.77
C ASN A 637 -2.73 -13.70 0.28
N PHE A 638 -2.88 -14.66 1.21
CA PHE A 638 -3.36 -16.02 0.91
C PHE A 638 -4.88 -16.13 0.72
N ASN A 639 -5.66 -15.08 0.98
CA ASN A 639 -7.13 -15.13 0.85
C ASN A 639 -7.65 -15.73 -0.47
N PRO A 640 -7.08 -15.46 -1.66
CA PRO A 640 -7.57 -16.07 -2.89
C PRO A 640 -7.59 -17.61 -2.86
N LEU A 641 -6.63 -18.25 -2.16
CA LEU A 641 -6.53 -19.71 -2.05
C LEU A 641 -7.69 -20.35 -1.28
N PHE A 642 -8.38 -19.58 -0.42
CA PHE A 642 -9.48 -20.06 0.44
C PHE A 642 -10.86 -19.65 -0.07
N PHE A 643 -10.92 -18.76 -1.06
CA PHE A 643 -12.16 -18.19 -1.62
C PHE A 643 -12.12 -18.19 -3.15
N ASN A 644 -11.53 -17.15 -3.75
CA ASN A 644 -11.71 -16.84 -5.18
C ASN A 644 -11.11 -17.85 -6.17
N TYR A 645 -10.20 -18.73 -5.73
CA TYR A 645 -9.71 -19.87 -6.52
C TYR A 645 -10.49 -21.17 -6.27
N ILE A 646 -11.41 -21.18 -5.32
CA ILE A 646 -12.30 -22.30 -5.02
C ILE A 646 -13.70 -22.04 -5.59
N ASN A 647 -14.20 -20.81 -5.55
CA ASN A 647 -15.54 -20.48 -6.02
C ASN A 647 -15.66 -19.00 -6.41
N TYR A 648 -16.67 -18.72 -7.23
CA TYR A 648 -16.96 -17.35 -7.64
C TYR A 648 -18.47 -17.17 -7.91
N ILE A 649 -19.09 -16.20 -7.23
CA ILE A 649 -20.51 -15.85 -7.42
C ILE A 649 -20.62 -14.63 -8.33
N TYR A 650 -20.96 -14.85 -9.59
CA TYR A 650 -21.03 -13.78 -10.60
C TYR A 650 -22.42 -13.13 -10.65
N SER A 651 -22.45 -11.80 -10.81
CA SER A 651 -23.67 -11.04 -11.07
C SER A 651 -23.37 -9.83 -11.95
N HIS A 652 -24.00 -9.78 -13.13
CA HIS A 652 -23.91 -8.60 -13.98
C HIS A 652 -24.61 -7.39 -13.35
N LYS A 653 -25.78 -7.61 -12.71
CA LYS A 653 -26.61 -6.55 -12.13
C LYS A 653 -26.06 -5.99 -10.81
N TYR A 654 -25.42 -6.85 -10.00
CA TYR A 654 -24.85 -6.49 -8.70
C TYR A 654 -23.35 -6.79 -8.71
N PRO A 655 -22.53 -5.89 -9.29
CA PRO A 655 -21.07 -5.96 -9.19
C PRO A 655 -20.60 -6.21 -7.76
N THR A 656 -19.39 -6.77 -7.60
CA THR A 656 -18.74 -7.07 -6.31
C THR A 656 -19.46 -8.01 -5.34
N ILE A 657 -20.61 -8.59 -5.69
CA ILE A 657 -21.37 -9.43 -4.75
C ILE A 657 -20.54 -10.58 -4.15
N ASN A 658 -19.72 -11.25 -4.97
CA ASN A 658 -18.79 -12.26 -4.49
C ASN A 658 -17.84 -11.73 -3.42
N ASN A 659 -17.29 -10.54 -3.63
CA ASN A 659 -16.36 -9.91 -2.70
C ASN A 659 -17.08 -9.48 -1.42
N LEU A 660 -18.29 -8.94 -1.49
CA LEU A 660 -19.08 -8.60 -0.30
C LEU A 660 -19.37 -9.85 0.56
N LEU A 661 -19.84 -10.93 -0.07
CA LEU A 661 -20.12 -12.20 0.61
C LEU A 661 -18.86 -12.81 1.21
N ASN A 662 -17.75 -12.84 0.46
CA ASN A 662 -16.48 -13.32 0.96
C ASN A 662 -15.94 -12.46 2.11
N GLN A 663 -16.10 -11.14 2.06
CA GLN A 663 -15.69 -10.26 3.16
C GLN A 663 -16.50 -10.50 4.44
N ILE A 664 -17.80 -10.75 4.32
CA ILE A 664 -18.64 -11.13 5.47
C ILE A 664 -18.12 -12.42 6.11
N VAL A 665 -17.79 -13.45 5.32
CA VAL A 665 -17.31 -14.74 5.85
C VAL A 665 -15.87 -14.69 6.37
N LYS A 666 -14.97 -13.99 5.67
CA LYS A 666 -13.53 -13.91 5.97
C LYS A 666 -13.22 -13.28 7.33
N ARG A 667 -13.97 -12.24 7.68
CA ARG A 667 -13.76 -11.48 8.91
C ARG A 667 -15.05 -11.54 9.72
N PRO A 668 -15.34 -12.66 10.40
CA PRO A 668 -16.34 -12.60 11.45
C PRO A 668 -15.94 -11.45 12.39
N TRP A 669 -16.88 -10.57 12.70
CA TRP A 669 -16.70 -9.35 13.49
C TRP A 669 -16.00 -9.61 14.81
N GLU A 670 -16.05 -10.86 15.28
CA GLU A 670 -15.28 -11.48 16.36
C GLU A 670 -13.78 -11.12 16.37
N ASN A 671 -13.19 -10.79 15.22
CA ASN A 671 -11.75 -10.48 15.10
C ASN A 671 -11.43 -8.98 14.96
N ARG A 672 -12.41 -8.07 15.01
CA ARG A 672 -12.14 -6.62 14.95
C ARG A 672 -12.01 -6.04 16.35
N ASP A 673 -10.84 -5.49 16.65
CA ASP A 673 -10.64 -4.71 17.86
C ASP A 673 -11.26 -3.30 17.67
N PRO A 674 -12.32 -2.93 18.42
CA PRO A 674 -12.92 -1.60 18.35
C PRO A 674 -11.98 -0.48 18.82
N ASN A 675 -10.86 -0.82 19.49
CA ASN A 675 -9.87 0.14 19.96
C ASN A 675 -8.84 0.55 18.89
N VAL A 676 -8.86 -0.06 17.71
CA VAL A 676 -7.98 0.34 16.60
C VAL A 676 -8.62 1.51 15.86
N ALA A 677 -7.92 2.65 15.85
CA ALA A 677 -8.37 3.84 15.14
C ALA A 677 -8.56 3.52 13.64
N PRO A 678 -9.65 4.00 13.01
CA PRO A 678 -9.91 3.75 11.60
C PRO A 678 -8.80 4.38 10.75
N PRO A 679 -8.25 3.66 9.74
CA PRO A 679 -7.22 4.21 8.88
C PRO A 679 -7.74 5.41 8.07
N ASP A 680 -6.85 6.31 7.66
CA ASP A 680 -7.22 7.52 6.93
C ASP A 680 -7.98 7.22 5.63
N SER A 681 -7.67 6.11 4.96
CA SER A 681 -8.41 5.65 3.78
C SER A 681 -9.85 5.26 4.06
N GLN A 682 -10.15 4.73 5.26
CA GLN A 682 -11.52 4.45 5.67
C GLN A 682 -12.31 5.75 5.89
N GLN A 683 -11.66 6.80 6.40
CA GLN A 683 -12.29 8.12 6.53
C GLN A 683 -12.58 8.72 5.15
N LYS A 684 -11.60 8.73 4.24
CA LYS A 684 -11.78 9.16 2.84
C LYS A 684 -12.91 8.38 2.14
N ALA A 685 -13.04 7.09 2.42
CA ALA A 685 -14.13 6.25 1.91
C ALA A 685 -15.51 6.68 2.44
N LEU A 686 -15.63 6.95 3.74
CA LEU A 686 -16.87 7.44 4.33
C LEU A 686 -17.23 8.85 3.82
N ASP A 687 -16.24 9.72 3.61
CA ASP A 687 -16.43 11.07 3.08
C ASP A 687 -16.88 11.03 1.62
N TYR A 688 -16.34 10.09 0.82
CA TYR A 688 -16.81 9.86 -0.55
C TYR A 688 -18.27 9.41 -0.58
N LEU A 689 -18.65 8.46 0.29
CA LEU A 689 -20.02 7.94 0.37
C LEU A 689 -21.01 8.96 0.97
N ASN A 690 -20.54 10.05 1.55
CA ASN A 690 -21.37 11.14 2.04
C ASN A 690 -21.78 12.06 0.87
N GLY A 691 -22.71 11.61 0.04
CA GLY A 691 -23.22 12.35 -1.12
C GLY A 691 -23.03 11.63 -2.46
N LYS A 692 -22.36 10.48 -2.48
CA LYS A 692 -22.23 9.62 -3.67
C LYS A 692 -22.68 8.19 -3.38
N SER A 693 -23.21 7.51 -4.39
CA SER A 693 -23.69 6.14 -4.26
C SER A 693 -22.57 5.11 -4.36
N TYR A 694 -22.85 3.88 -3.95
CA TYR A 694 -21.89 2.79 -4.11
C TYR A 694 -21.64 2.48 -5.60
N GLN A 695 -22.68 2.55 -6.43
CA GLN A 695 -22.54 2.36 -7.87
C GLN A 695 -21.65 3.45 -8.51
N ALA A 696 -21.74 4.70 -8.04
CA ALA A 696 -20.86 5.77 -8.48
C ALA A 696 -19.40 5.46 -8.15
N ALA A 697 -19.12 4.97 -6.93
CA ALA A 697 -17.76 4.58 -6.52
C ALA A 697 -17.15 3.49 -7.42
N LEU A 698 -17.94 2.48 -7.79
CA LEU A 698 -17.49 1.37 -8.64
C LEU A 698 -17.19 1.80 -10.10
N SER A 699 -17.70 2.96 -10.52
CA SER A 699 -17.50 3.51 -11.87
C SER A 699 -16.48 4.65 -11.90
N ASP A 700 -15.99 5.10 -10.74
CA ASP A 700 -15.10 6.26 -10.61
C ASP A 700 -13.63 5.86 -10.81
N LYS A 701 -13.12 6.07 -12.03
CA LYS A 701 -11.72 5.79 -12.39
C LYS A 701 -10.69 6.67 -11.63
N THR A 702 -11.13 7.70 -10.88
CA THR A 702 -10.23 8.60 -10.14
C THR A 702 -9.93 8.14 -8.72
N LEU A 703 -10.72 7.21 -8.18
CA LEU A 703 -10.51 6.67 -6.84
C LEU A 703 -9.32 5.71 -6.81
N SER A 704 -8.53 5.77 -5.73
CA SER A 704 -7.52 4.75 -5.48
C SER A 704 -8.18 3.41 -5.11
N PHE A 705 -7.51 2.31 -5.41
CA PHE A 705 -7.98 0.97 -5.01
C PHE A 705 -8.17 0.87 -3.51
N GLU A 706 -7.37 1.58 -2.74
CA GLU A 706 -7.48 1.59 -1.29
C GLU A 706 -8.83 2.14 -0.82
N ILE A 707 -9.25 3.27 -1.38
CA ILE A 707 -10.52 3.90 -1.01
C ILE A 707 -11.70 3.00 -1.43
N ILE A 708 -11.71 2.46 -2.66
CA ILE A 708 -12.83 1.60 -3.10
C ILE A 708 -12.92 0.31 -2.28
N ASN A 709 -11.79 -0.29 -1.91
CA ASN A 709 -11.83 -1.48 -1.08
C ASN A 709 -12.28 -1.16 0.36
N GLN A 710 -11.90 -0.01 0.94
CA GLN A 710 -12.48 0.45 2.22
C GLN A 710 -14.00 0.68 2.11
N ILE A 711 -14.48 1.21 0.98
CA ILE A 711 -15.92 1.28 0.66
C ILE A 711 -16.53 -0.13 0.65
N ASN A 712 -15.89 -1.12 -0.01
CA ASN A 712 -16.35 -2.51 -0.04
C ASN A 712 -16.41 -3.14 1.37
N GLU A 713 -15.42 -2.90 2.22
CA GLU A 713 -15.40 -3.38 3.62
C GLU A 713 -16.56 -2.76 4.42
N LEU A 714 -16.77 -1.44 4.32
CA LEU A 714 -17.87 -0.73 4.99
C LEU A 714 -19.23 -1.23 4.51
N LYS A 715 -19.38 -1.41 3.19
CA LYS A 715 -20.58 -1.93 2.55
C LYS A 715 -20.87 -3.38 2.96
N ALA A 716 -19.88 -4.26 2.97
CA ALA A 716 -20.05 -5.63 3.49
C ALA A 716 -20.60 -5.64 4.92
N ASN A 717 -20.16 -4.69 5.77
CA ASN A 717 -20.66 -4.60 7.14
C ASN A 717 -22.11 -4.12 7.25
N ASP A 718 -22.45 -3.12 6.45
CA ASP A 718 -23.83 -2.65 6.33
C ASP A 718 -24.74 -3.78 5.82
N LEU A 719 -24.29 -4.56 4.81
CA LEU A 719 -25.05 -5.68 4.28
C LEU A 719 -25.35 -6.75 5.34
N LEU A 720 -24.36 -7.15 6.15
CA LEU A 720 -24.63 -8.10 7.24
C LEU A 720 -25.65 -7.50 8.24
N SER A 721 -25.51 -6.22 8.58
CA SER A 721 -26.43 -5.56 9.51
C SER A 721 -27.88 -5.57 8.99
N GLN A 722 -28.07 -5.36 7.68
CA GLN A 722 -29.39 -5.47 7.03
C GLN A 722 -29.94 -6.91 7.04
N ILE A 723 -29.08 -7.92 6.82
CA ILE A 723 -29.46 -9.35 6.90
C ILE A 723 -29.94 -9.70 8.33
N ILE A 724 -29.22 -9.23 9.35
CA ILE A 724 -29.58 -9.43 10.76
C ILE A 724 -30.93 -8.78 11.08
N LEU A 725 -31.18 -7.57 10.59
CA LEU A 725 -32.46 -6.88 10.78
C LEU A 725 -33.66 -7.62 10.17
N LYS A 726 -33.44 -8.37 9.08
CA LYS A 726 -34.46 -9.18 8.42
C LYS A 726 -34.75 -10.51 9.14
N GLY A 727 -34.01 -10.84 10.21
CA GLY A 727 -34.25 -12.00 11.06
C GLY A 727 -33.28 -13.16 10.86
N THR A 728 -32.29 -13.04 9.97
CA THR A 728 -31.26 -14.07 9.78
C THR A 728 -30.07 -13.79 10.70
N SER A 729 -29.75 -14.71 11.62
CA SER A 729 -28.60 -14.50 12.52
C SER A 729 -27.28 -14.51 11.74
N ALA A 730 -26.27 -13.80 12.26
CA ALA A 730 -24.94 -13.80 11.64
C ALA A 730 -24.38 -15.22 11.53
N THR A 731 -24.51 -16.04 12.57
CA THR A 731 -24.01 -17.42 12.58
C THR A 731 -24.69 -18.29 11.52
N ASP A 732 -26.01 -18.21 11.39
CA ASP A 732 -26.75 -18.99 10.39
C ASP A 732 -26.40 -18.56 8.97
N PHE A 733 -26.20 -17.25 8.75
CA PHE A 733 -25.73 -16.73 7.48
C PHE A 733 -24.36 -17.28 7.11
N HIS A 734 -23.41 -17.28 8.05
CA HIS A 734 -22.06 -17.80 7.81
C HIS A 734 -22.09 -19.30 7.47
N LEU A 735 -22.85 -20.09 8.23
CA LEU A 735 -23.00 -21.53 7.97
C LEU A 735 -23.62 -21.80 6.59
N PHE A 736 -24.68 -21.05 6.23
CA PHE A 736 -25.30 -21.17 4.91
C PHE A 736 -24.30 -20.87 3.79
N VAL A 737 -23.55 -19.76 3.88
CA VAL A 737 -22.56 -19.43 2.86
C VAL A 737 -21.49 -20.50 2.79
N GLN A 738 -20.98 -20.99 3.92
CA GLN A 738 -19.99 -22.07 3.95
C GLN A 738 -20.50 -23.35 3.28
N ASP A 739 -21.73 -23.77 3.57
CA ASP A 739 -22.33 -24.96 2.98
C ASP A 739 -22.60 -24.78 1.48
N PHE A 740 -23.10 -23.61 1.07
CA PHE A 740 -23.29 -23.28 -0.34
C PHE A 740 -21.96 -23.33 -1.10
N MET A 741 -20.92 -22.72 -0.52
CA MET A 741 -19.58 -22.65 -1.10
C MET A 741 -18.91 -24.03 -1.16
N LYS A 742 -19.13 -24.89 -0.14
CA LYS A 742 -18.68 -26.28 -0.11
C LYS A 742 -19.36 -27.12 -1.19
N ASN A 743 -20.65 -26.95 -1.38
CA ASN A 743 -21.39 -27.65 -2.43
C ASN A 743 -20.95 -27.16 -3.81
N ASN A 744 -20.56 -25.88 -3.96
CA ASN A 744 -20.19 -25.26 -5.23
C ASN A 744 -18.69 -25.06 -5.48
N ARG A 745 -17.84 -26.00 -5.02
CA ARG A 745 -16.39 -25.95 -5.23
C ARG A 745 -15.98 -26.07 -6.71
N PHE A 746 -14.92 -25.35 -7.06
CA PHE A 746 -14.26 -25.26 -8.36
C PHE A 746 -15.19 -24.92 -9.53
N ARG A 747 -16.13 -23.99 -9.31
CA ARG A 747 -17.04 -23.48 -10.33
C ARG A 747 -17.47 -22.04 -10.10
N GLN A 748 -17.82 -21.37 -11.19
CA GLN A 748 -18.54 -20.11 -11.17
C GLN A 748 -20.05 -20.39 -11.08
N VAL A 749 -20.75 -19.66 -10.20
CA VAL A 749 -22.21 -19.76 -10.03
C VAL A 749 -22.83 -18.39 -10.23
N ASN A 750 -24.00 -18.34 -10.85
CA ASN A 750 -24.76 -17.10 -10.97
C ASN A 750 -25.40 -16.75 -9.61
N PHE A 751 -25.32 -15.48 -9.23
CA PHE A 751 -25.98 -14.93 -8.04
C PHE A 751 -27.48 -15.29 -7.93
N GLN A 752 -28.23 -15.41 -9.03
CA GLN A 752 -29.65 -15.83 -8.95
C GLN A 752 -29.82 -17.22 -8.33
N THR A 753 -28.88 -18.14 -8.58
CA THR A 753 -28.89 -19.48 -7.96
C THR A 753 -28.57 -19.42 -6.47
N PHE A 754 -27.65 -18.54 -6.07
CA PHE A 754 -27.36 -18.27 -4.67
C PHE A 754 -28.58 -17.66 -3.95
N ASP A 755 -29.23 -16.67 -4.56
CA ASP A 755 -30.41 -15.98 -4.02
C ASP A 755 -31.61 -16.92 -3.86
N HIS A 756 -31.81 -17.84 -4.79
CA HIS A 756 -32.83 -18.88 -4.68
C HIS A 756 -32.57 -19.82 -3.51
N ALA A 757 -31.36 -20.37 -3.41
CA ALA A 757 -30.97 -21.25 -2.31
C ALA A 757 -31.06 -20.54 -0.94
N PHE A 758 -30.75 -19.25 -0.91
CA PHE A 758 -30.90 -18.41 0.28
C PHE A 758 -32.37 -18.26 0.67
N SER A 759 -33.25 -17.99 -0.30
CA SER A 759 -34.70 -17.85 -0.08
C SER A 759 -35.33 -19.16 0.39
N GLU A 760 -34.90 -20.31 -0.12
CA GLU A 760 -35.37 -21.62 0.36
C GLU A 760 -35.01 -21.87 1.83
N ASN A 761 -33.86 -21.37 2.30
CA ASN A 761 -33.40 -21.59 3.67
C ASN A 761 -33.97 -20.57 4.68
N PHE A 762 -34.17 -19.31 4.27
CA PHE A 762 -34.55 -18.21 5.16
C PHE A 762 -35.92 -17.59 4.87
N GLY A 763 -36.58 -17.94 3.77
CA GLY A 763 -37.93 -17.49 3.42
C GLY A 763 -38.03 -16.09 2.80
N TRP A 764 -36.92 -15.49 2.38
CA TRP A 764 -36.89 -14.18 1.71
C TRP A 764 -35.68 -14.06 0.76
N HIS A 765 -35.75 -13.17 -0.23
CA HIS A 765 -34.68 -13.00 -1.22
C HIS A 765 -33.67 -11.95 -0.79
N LEU A 766 -32.38 -12.29 -0.79
CA LEU A 766 -31.29 -11.34 -0.51
C LEU A 766 -31.31 -10.17 -1.50
N SER A 767 -31.69 -10.44 -2.75
CA SER A 767 -31.86 -9.45 -3.81
C SER A 767 -32.85 -8.32 -3.49
N GLU A 768 -33.75 -8.48 -2.51
CA GLU A 768 -34.68 -7.44 -2.05
C GLU A 768 -33.96 -6.21 -1.45
N ILE A 769 -32.76 -6.38 -0.87
CA ILE A 769 -32.01 -5.29 -0.22
C ILE A 769 -31.31 -4.40 -1.27
N PHE A 770 -30.88 -4.99 -2.39
CA PHE A 770 -29.92 -4.37 -3.29
C PHE A 770 -30.37 -3.11 -4.04
N PRO A 771 -31.63 -2.98 -4.53
CA PRO A 771 -32.05 -1.80 -5.27
C PRO A 771 -31.81 -0.49 -4.51
N LYS A 772 -32.15 -0.41 -3.23
CA LYS A 772 -31.89 0.79 -2.42
C LYS A 772 -30.45 0.90 -1.94
N TYR A 773 -29.78 -0.24 -1.76
CA TYR A 773 -28.46 -0.32 -1.15
C TYR A 773 -27.32 0.21 -2.05
N PHE A 774 -27.39 -0.07 -3.36
CA PHE A 774 -26.38 0.39 -4.33
C PHE A 774 -26.56 1.87 -4.70
N ASP A 775 -27.81 2.35 -4.72
CA ASP A 775 -28.17 3.69 -5.21
C ASP A 775 -28.22 4.76 -4.13
N ARG A 776 -28.27 4.40 -2.84
CA ARG A 776 -28.31 5.35 -1.72
C ARG A 776 -27.07 6.26 -1.72
N GLN A 777 -27.31 7.57 -1.70
CA GLN A 777 -26.27 8.62 -1.67
C GLN A 777 -26.12 9.28 -0.30
N GLU A 778 -27.14 9.20 0.55
CA GLU A 778 -27.17 9.85 1.86
C GLU A 778 -26.87 8.86 2.98
N LEU A 779 -26.09 9.34 3.96
CA LEU A 779 -25.72 8.58 5.16
C LEU A 779 -26.55 9.02 6.37
N PRO A 780 -26.97 8.09 7.24
CA PRO A 780 -27.62 8.43 8.50
C PRO A 780 -26.65 9.15 9.45
N ALA A 781 -27.19 9.90 10.40
CA ALA A 781 -26.42 10.60 11.43
C ALA A 781 -27.05 10.35 12.79
N PHE A 782 -26.31 9.70 13.67
CA PHE A 782 -26.82 9.27 14.97
C PHE A 782 -26.22 10.08 16.11
N GLN A 783 -27.02 10.32 17.14
CA GLN A 783 -26.54 10.80 18.42
C GLN A 783 -26.94 9.78 19.49
N VAL A 784 -25.97 9.26 20.23
CA VAL A 784 -26.18 8.23 21.26
C VAL A 784 -25.87 8.81 22.65
N LYS A 785 -26.79 8.65 23.61
CA LYS A 785 -26.67 9.17 24.98
C LYS A 785 -27.18 8.17 26.02
N ASN A 786 -26.89 8.47 27.29
CA ASN A 786 -27.47 7.79 28.46
C ASN A 786 -27.31 6.27 28.48
N PHE A 787 -26.17 5.75 28.04
CA PHE A 787 -25.88 4.32 28.12
C PHE A 787 -25.76 3.87 29.59
N ARG A 788 -26.40 2.76 29.94
CA ARG A 788 -26.33 2.15 31.28
C ARG A 788 -26.35 0.65 31.21
N ILE A 789 -25.56 0.00 32.06
CA ILE A 789 -25.58 -1.45 32.29
C ILE A 789 -26.04 -1.73 33.71
N LYS A 790 -27.08 -2.54 33.85
CA LYS A 790 -27.62 -2.97 35.15
C LYS A 790 -27.62 -4.48 35.26
N ARG A 791 -27.13 -5.02 36.37
CA ARG A 791 -27.26 -6.45 36.70
C ARG A 791 -28.72 -6.76 37.03
N ILE A 792 -29.26 -7.83 36.46
CA ILE A 792 -30.60 -8.34 36.80
C ILE A 792 -30.45 -9.33 37.95
N LEU A 793 -31.10 -9.04 39.09
CA LEU A 793 -31.05 -9.89 40.28
C LEU A 793 -32.11 -11.01 40.22
N SER A 794 -31.68 -12.26 40.38
CA SER A 794 -32.56 -13.42 40.54
C SER A 794 -33.28 -13.36 41.91
N PRO A 795 -34.53 -13.87 42.05
CA PRO A 795 -35.24 -13.89 43.34
C PRO A 795 -34.56 -14.73 44.44
N THR A 796 -33.66 -15.64 44.08
CA THR A 796 -33.05 -16.66 44.93
C THR A 796 -31.53 -16.55 45.10
N GLU A 797 -30.88 -15.57 44.48
CA GLU A 797 -29.42 -15.39 44.58
C GLU A 797 -29.10 -14.33 45.65
N GLU A 798 -28.44 -14.73 46.73
CA GLU A 798 -27.63 -13.81 47.55
C GLU A 798 -26.41 -13.34 46.73
N GLU A 799 -25.79 -12.22 47.12
CA GLU A 799 -24.72 -11.49 46.40
C GLU A 799 -23.49 -12.36 46.02
N GLU A 800 -23.63 -13.23 45.02
CA GLU A 800 -22.53 -13.92 44.38
C GLU A 800 -21.84 -13.04 43.32
N ASP A 801 -20.59 -13.41 43.01
CA ASP A 801 -19.71 -12.80 42.01
C ASP A 801 -20.49 -12.39 40.74
N PRO A 802 -20.49 -11.10 40.34
CA PRO A 802 -21.20 -10.62 39.15
C PRO A 802 -20.77 -11.28 37.83
N TRP A 803 -19.69 -12.05 37.82
CA TRP A 803 -19.14 -12.73 36.65
C TRP A 803 -19.50 -14.21 36.57
N THR A 804 -20.57 -14.67 37.24
CA THR A 804 -21.07 -16.04 37.07
C THR A 804 -21.78 -16.22 35.72
N PRO A 805 -21.68 -17.41 35.07
CA PRO A 805 -22.22 -17.64 33.72
C PRO A 805 -23.72 -17.40 33.55
N HIS A 806 -24.48 -17.37 34.65
CA HIS A 806 -25.94 -17.21 34.65
C HIS A 806 -26.42 -15.78 34.95
N THR A 807 -25.50 -14.84 35.22
CA THR A 807 -25.87 -13.46 35.50
C THR A 807 -26.36 -12.77 34.23
N LYS A 808 -27.57 -12.17 34.30
CA LYS A 808 -28.18 -11.42 33.20
C LYS A 808 -27.98 -9.92 33.38
N PHE A 809 -27.87 -9.21 32.26
CA PHE A 809 -27.65 -7.76 32.24
C PHE A 809 -28.72 -7.05 31.42
N ARG A 810 -29.24 -5.94 31.96
CA ARG A 810 -30.11 -5.00 31.25
C ARG A 810 -29.26 -3.85 30.75
N ILE A 811 -29.16 -3.72 29.44
CA ILE A 811 -28.43 -2.66 28.74
C ILE A 811 -29.45 -1.69 28.17
N GLU A 812 -29.35 -0.41 28.52
CA GLU A 812 -30.23 0.64 27.99
C GLU A 812 -29.44 1.81 27.42
N PHE A 813 -29.89 2.37 26.30
CA PHE A 813 -29.33 3.59 25.72
C PHE A 813 -30.35 4.34 24.87
N ASP A 814 -30.15 5.65 24.76
CA ASP A 814 -31.00 6.54 23.97
C ASP A 814 -30.31 6.86 22.65
N VAL A 815 -31.06 6.81 21.54
CA VAL A 815 -30.54 7.17 20.22
C VAL A 815 -31.49 8.06 19.44
N LEU A 816 -30.92 9.07 18.78
CA LEU A 816 -31.60 9.94 17.82
C LEU A 816 -30.95 9.80 16.45
N ASN A 817 -31.74 9.55 15.41
CA ASN A 817 -31.30 9.74 14.03
C ASN A 817 -31.70 11.15 13.58
N GLN A 818 -30.71 12.02 13.42
CA GLN A 818 -30.95 13.41 13.01
C GLN A 818 -31.10 13.57 11.50
N SER A 819 -30.81 12.53 10.71
CA SER A 819 -30.88 12.59 9.25
C SER A 819 -32.29 12.35 8.70
N ASP A 820 -32.46 12.62 7.42
CA ASP A 820 -33.69 12.35 6.65
C ASP A 820 -33.75 10.94 6.06
N VAL A 821 -32.82 10.05 6.46
CA VAL A 821 -32.74 8.69 5.96
C VAL A 821 -32.71 7.66 7.08
N ASP A 822 -33.37 6.52 6.84
CA ASP A 822 -33.35 5.40 7.78
C ASP A 822 -31.94 4.85 7.98
N GLY A 823 -31.61 4.49 9.20
CA GLY A 823 -30.29 4.02 9.54
C GLY A 823 -30.32 2.79 10.45
N VAL A 824 -29.15 2.16 10.57
CA VAL A 824 -28.96 0.93 11.32
C VAL A 824 -27.85 1.11 12.33
N ILE A 825 -28.08 0.70 13.57
CA ILE A 825 -27.08 0.69 14.65
C ILE A 825 -26.91 -0.73 15.14
N THR A 826 -25.66 -1.15 15.33
CA THR A 826 -25.31 -2.47 15.84
C THR A 826 -24.59 -2.32 17.18
N MET A 827 -25.09 -3.00 18.20
CA MET A 827 -24.41 -3.19 19.48
C MET A 827 -23.60 -4.49 19.42
N HIS A 828 -22.32 -4.41 19.76
CA HIS A 828 -21.45 -5.57 19.84
C HIS A 828 -21.25 -5.97 21.30
N LEU A 829 -21.50 -7.25 21.61
CA LEU A 829 -21.40 -7.79 22.95
C LEU A 829 -20.33 -8.88 22.98
N GLY A 830 -19.22 -8.60 23.65
CA GLY A 830 -18.15 -9.56 23.89
C GLY A 830 -18.44 -10.42 25.12
N THR A 831 -18.52 -11.72 24.91
CA THR A 831 -18.75 -12.73 25.94
C THR A 831 -17.49 -13.59 26.08
N ALA A 832 -16.99 -13.75 27.32
CA ALA A 832 -15.80 -14.55 27.58
C ALA A 832 -16.14 -16.05 27.59
N ILE A 833 -15.38 -16.84 26.85
CA ILE A 833 -15.36 -18.30 26.93
C ILE A 833 -14.12 -18.68 27.75
N TYR A 834 -14.30 -19.41 28.85
CA TYR A 834 -13.22 -19.83 29.75
C TYR A 834 -12.72 -21.23 29.38
N LYS A 835 -11.42 -21.50 29.61
CA LYS A 835 -10.86 -22.85 29.44
C LYS A 835 -11.49 -23.83 30.42
N ALA A 836 -11.71 -25.06 29.96
CA ALA A 836 -12.09 -26.16 30.85
C ALA A 836 -10.92 -26.54 31.76
N GLY A 837 -11.07 -26.34 33.07
CA GLY A 837 -10.05 -26.63 34.08
C GLY A 837 -10.20 -25.76 35.33
N PRO A 838 -9.37 -25.97 36.37
CA PRO A 838 -9.40 -25.17 37.59
C PRO A 838 -8.90 -23.73 37.41
N ASP A 839 -8.16 -23.45 36.32
CA ASP A 839 -7.65 -22.12 35.99
C ASP A 839 -8.67 -21.37 35.10
N ARG A 840 -9.42 -20.41 35.66
CA ARG A 840 -10.45 -19.60 34.96
C ARG A 840 -9.83 -18.56 34.02
N ARG A 841 -8.90 -18.97 33.17
CA ARG A 841 -8.36 -18.09 32.11
C ARG A 841 -9.36 -18.02 30.97
N VAL A 842 -9.61 -16.81 30.48
CA VAL A 842 -10.36 -16.58 29.24
C VAL A 842 -9.61 -17.29 28.12
N ASP A 843 -10.26 -18.25 27.48
CA ASP A 843 -9.77 -18.96 26.31
C ASP A 843 -9.93 -18.07 25.06
N ARG A 844 -11.12 -17.50 24.88
CA ARG A 844 -11.48 -16.62 23.74
C ARG A 844 -12.66 -15.72 24.07
N MET A 845 -12.77 -14.59 23.36
CA MET A 845 -13.95 -13.70 23.38
C MET A 845 -14.84 -13.98 22.17
N LEU A 846 -16.14 -14.13 22.39
CA LEU A 846 -17.14 -14.24 21.34
C LEU A 846 -17.93 -12.93 21.26
N TYR A 847 -17.85 -12.25 20.11
CA TYR A 847 -18.60 -11.02 19.87
C TYR A 847 -19.89 -11.30 19.10
N THR A 848 -21.02 -11.03 19.74
CA THR A 848 -22.34 -11.19 19.11
C THR A 848 -22.92 -9.84 18.71
N PRO A 849 -23.21 -9.60 17.42
CA PRO A 849 -23.87 -8.38 16.99
C PRO A 849 -25.37 -8.43 17.29
N ARG A 850 -25.91 -7.29 17.73
CA ARG A 850 -27.34 -7.03 17.89
C ARG A 850 -27.69 -5.73 17.19
N THR A 851 -28.54 -5.81 16.19
CA THR A 851 -28.80 -4.71 15.27
C THR A 851 -30.20 -4.13 15.46
N PHE A 852 -30.31 -2.81 15.41
CA PHE A 852 -31.54 -2.04 15.64
C PHE A 852 -31.75 -1.03 14.50
N SER A 853 -32.98 -0.91 14.01
CA SER A 853 -33.35 0.06 12.97
C SER A 853 -33.78 1.38 13.60
N VAL A 854 -33.23 2.52 13.18
CA VAL A 854 -33.64 3.86 13.62
C VAL A 854 -34.08 4.67 12.40
N LYS A 855 -35.36 4.99 12.29
CA LYS A 855 -35.92 5.70 11.14
C LYS A 855 -35.42 7.15 11.06
N ALA A 856 -35.59 7.76 9.90
CA ALA A 856 -35.35 9.18 9.71
C ALA A 856 -36.07 10.02 10.79
N ARG A 857 -35.33 10.97 11.40
CA ARG A 857 -35.83 11.88 12.47
C ARG A 857 -36.40 11.19 13.73
N GLU A 858 -36.16 9.89 13.91
CA GLU A 858 -36.67 9.13 15.04
C GLU A 858 -35.72 9.20 16.24
N ALA A 859 -36.28 9.42 17.43
CA ALA A 859 -35.60 9.21 18.70
C ALA A 859 -36.24 8.05 19.46
N LYS A 860 -35.41 7.09 19.90
CA LYS A 860 -35.88 5.93 20.66
C LYS A 860 -34.88 5.53 21.75
N LYS A 861 -35.42 4.93 22.80
CA LYS A 861 -34.67 4.24 23.84
C LYS A 861 -34.67 2.75 23.53
N ILE A 862 -33.48 2.15 23.49
CA ILE A 862 -33.29 0.71 23.25
C ILE A 862 -32.97 0.05 24.59
N ILE A 863 -33.73 -0.98 24.94
CA ILE A 863 -33.54 -1.80 26.14
C ILE A 863 -33.33 -3.25 25.72
N PHE A 864 -32.13 -3.77 25.96
CA PHE A 864 -31.72 -5.13 25.60
C PHE A 864 -31.32 -5.93 26.83
N ILE A 865 -31.66 -7.22 26.85
CA ILE A 865 -31.28 -8.14 27.92
C ILE A 865 -30.21 -9.10 27.41
N CYS A 866 -29.02 -9.00 27.98
CA CYS A 866 -27.95 -9.94 27.72
C CYS A 866 -28.06 -11.14 28.68
N PRO A 867 -28.11 -12.38 28.15
CA PRO A 867 -28.23 -13.58 28.97
C PRO A 867 -26.91 -14.06 29.58
N HIS A 868 -25.78 -13.41 29.29
CA HIS A 868 -24.44 -13.79 29.74
C HIS A 868 -23.65 -12.58 30.24
N PRO A 869 -22.60 -12.78 31.04
CA PRO A 869 -21.65 -11.72 31.39
C PRO A 869 -21.02 -11.08 30.17
N VAL A 870 -21.14 -9.76 30.08
CA VAL A 870 -20.56 -8.95 29.01
C VAL A 870 -19.23 -8.39 29.51
N VAL A 871 -18.13 -8.81 28.88
CA VAL A 871 -16.78 -8.36 29.26
C VAL A 871 -16.33 -7.17 28.41
N SER A 872 -16.91 -7.01 27.22
CA SER A 872 -16.70 -5.84 26.36
C SER A 872 -17.99 -5.48 25.63
N HIS A 873 -18.23 -4.18 25.44
CA HIS A 873 -19.41 -3.69 24.74
C HIS A 873 -19.09 -2.41 23.96
N SER A 874 -19.51 -2.39 22.71
CA SER A 874 -19.30 -1.25 21.82
C SER A 874 -20.53 -0.99 20.96
N ILE A 875 -20.73 0.27 20.60
CA ILE A 875 -21.76 0.67 19.65
C ILE A 875 -21.08 0.97 18.31
N TYR A 876 -21.57 0.30 17.29
CA TYR A 876 -21.23 0.55 15.90
C TYR A 876 -22.42 1.21 15.21
N THR A 877 -22.23 2.47 14.85
CA THR A 877 -23.21 3.30 14.13
C THR A 877 -23.27 3.00 12.62
N GLY A 878 -22.66 1.90 12.17
CA GLY A 878 -22.76 1.44 10.79
C GLY A 878 -22.10 2.39 9.78
N LEU A 879 -22.62 2.34 8.55
CA LEU A 879 -22.29 3.28 7.49
C LEU A 879 -23.06 4.58 7.74
N SER A 880 -22.45 5.54 8.42
CA SER A 880 -23.07 6.79 8.87
C SER A 880 -22.12 8.00 8.75
N LYS A 881 -22.67 9.20 8.98
CA LYS A 881 -21.89 10.45 9.12
C LYS A 881 -21.08 10.48 10.43
N ASN A 882 -21.30 9.52 11.34
CA ASN A 882 -20.64 9.49 12.62
C ASN A 882 -19.12 9.30 12.49
N ARG A 883 -18.37 10.03 13.32
CA ARG A 883 -16.91 9.98 13.40
C ARG A 883 -16.49 10.06 14.87
N PRO A 884 -15.85 9.05 15.47
CA PRO A 884 -15.71 7.69 14.94
C PRO A 884 -17.07 6.99 14.81
N ASN A 885 -17.16 5.99 13.94
CA ASN A 885 -18.40 5.22 13.73
C ASN A 885 -18.51 3.99 14.65
N ILE A 886 -17.44 3.63 15.35
CA ILE A 886 -17.42 2.66 16.44
C ILE A 886 -16.86 3.34 17.69
N PHE A 887 -17.46 3.05 18.84
CA PHE A 887 -16.93 3.50 20.11
C PHE A 887 -17.24 2.51 21.21
N ASP A 888 -16.22 2.22 22.01
CA ASP A 888 -16.37 1.49 23.26
C ASP A 888 -17.05 2.38 24.28
N ILE A 889 -18.00 1.81 25.00
CA ILE A 889 -18.66 2.54 26.06
C ILE A 889 -17.92 2.20 27.33
N HIS A 890 -16.93 3.00 27.67
CA HIS A 890 -16.28 2.88 28.96
C HIS A 890 -17.24 3.44 30.02
N ASP A 891 -18.10 2.57 30.55
CA ASP A 891 -18.88 2.95 31.71
C ASP A 891 -17.94 3.06 32.92
N LYS A 892 -17.76 4.29 33.41
CA LYS A 892 -17.03 4.58 34.66
C LYS A 892 -17.69 3.91 35.88
N THR A 893 -18.86 3.28 35.73
CA THR A 893 -19.47 2.46 36.79
C THR A 893 -18.79 1.11 37.01
N ILE A 894 -18.12 0.54 35.98
CA ILE A 894 -17.37 -0.73 36.14
C ILE A 894 -15.98 -0.46 36.76
N THR A 895 -15.45 0.76 36.64
CA THR A 895 -14.25 1.19 37.37
C THR A 895 -14.58 1.48 38.83
N LEU A 896 -14.39 0.46 39.69
CA LEU A 896 -13.96 0.44 41.11
C LEU A 896 -14.60 1.39 42.16
N GLU A 897 -15.23 2.51 41.82
CA GLU A 897 -15.64 3.54 42.79
C GLU A 897 -17.13 3.56 43.14
N LYS A 898 -18.04 3.11 42.25
CA LYS A 898 -19.50 3.16 42.49
C LYS A 898 -20.24 1.83 42.54
N GLY A 899 -19.59 0.72 42.18
CA GLY A 899 -20.25 -0.58 42.06
C GLY A 899 -21.27 -0.62 40.90
N MET A 900 -21.62 -1.83 40.47
CA MET A 900 -22.52 -2.03 39.34
C MET A 900 -23.99 -1.85 39.77
N GLU A 901 -24.74 -1.02 39.06
CA GLU A 901 -26.17 -0.83 39.32
C GLU A 901 -26.94 -2.16 39.15
N SER A 902 -27.92 -2.41 40.01
CA SER A 902 -28.75 -3.63 39.97
C SER A 902 -30.23 -3.30 39.79
N THR A 903 -30.97 -4.16 39.08
CA THR A 903 -32.40 -4.01 38.80
C THR A 903 -33.12 -5.36 38.89
N ARG A 904 -34.44 -5.34 39.14
CA ARG A 904 -35.33 -6.51 39.00
C ARG A 904 -36.14 -6.47 37.71
N ASP A 905 -36.06 -5.37 36.97
CA ASP A 905 -36.71 -5.21 35.67
C ASP A 905 -36.01 -6.09 34.62
N SER A 906 -36.78 -6.98 34.00
CA SER A 906 -36.34 -7.92 32.98
C SER A 906 -37.17 -7.79 31.69
N ILE A 907 -37.74 -6.61 31.45
CA ILE A 907 -38.44 -6.29 30.20
C ILE A 907 -37.44 -5.69 29.20
N ALA A 908 -37.35 -6.30 28.02
CA ALA A 908 -36.67 -5.74 26.86
C ALA A 908 -37.68 -4.99 25.98
N GLY A 909 -37.23 -3.98 25.25
CA GLY A 909 -38.12 -3.22 24.37
C GLY A 909 -37.46 -2.03 23.70
N GLU A 910 -38.17 -1.45 22.74
CA GLU A 910 -37.82 -0.18 22.11
C GLU A 910 -38.94 0.83 22.40
N GLU A 911 -38.59 1.96 23.02
CA GLU A 911 -39.56 2.99 23.43
C GLU A 911 -39.29 4.27 22.65
N SER A 912 -40.33 4.89 22.09
CA SER A 912 -40.19 6.20 21.45
C SER A 912 -39.97 7.29 22.51
N ILE A 913 -39.00 8.17 22.27
CA ILE A 913 -38.65 9.28 23.17
C ILE A 913 -38.67 10.61 22.43
N SER A 914 -38.74 11.72 23.16
CA SER A 914 -38.68 13.05 22.56
C SER A 914 -37.26 13.39 22.07
N PRO A 915 -37.09 13.84 20.81
CA PRO A 915 -35.80 14.32 20.31
C PRO A 915 -35.21 15.47 21.14
N ALA A 916 -36.05 16.24 21.86
CA ALA A 916 -35.62 17.39 22.66
C ALA A 916 -34.59 17.03 23.75
N ILE A 917 -34.52 15.77 24.19
CA ILE A 917 -33.55 15.29 25.20
C ILE A 917 -32.11 15.36 24.68
N PHE A 918 -31.93 15.36 23.37
CA PHE A 918 -30.60 15.35 22.74
C PHE A 918 -30.00 16.75 22.57
N PHE A 919 -30.83 17.80 22.61
CA PHE A 919 -30.41 19.18 22.37
C PHE A 919 -30.19 19.94 23.69
N PRO A 920 -29.24 20.90 23.74
CA PRO A 920 -29.02 21.70 24.93
C PRO A 920 -30.27 22.53 25.29
N PRO A 921 -30.51 22.80 26.58
CA PRO A 921 -31.63 23.64 27.00
C PRO A 921 -31.43 25.10 26.56
N ALA A 922 -32.52 25.86 26.41
CA ALA A 922 -32.50 27.21 25.84
C ALA A 922 -31.67 28.27 26.60
N ASN A 923 -31.18 27.95 27.81
CA ASN A 923 -30.28 28.82 28.59
C ASN A 923 -28.79 28.48 28.41
N GLU A 924 -28.46 27.48 27.59
CA GLU A 924 -27.11 27.06 27.28
C GLU A 924 -26.78 27.39 25.82
N ILE A 925 -25.63 28.01 25.61
CA ILE A 925 -25.03 28.21 24.29
C ILE A 925 -23.78 27.33 24.27
N ILE A 926 -23.65 26.46 23.27
CA ILE A 926 -22.47 25.62 23.07
C ILE A 926 -21.91 25.95 21.69
N VAL A 927 -20.60 26.15 21.61
CA VAL A 927 -19.87 26.27 20.35
C VAL A 927 -18.85 25.15 20.33
N ASP A 928 -19.03 24.25 19.38
CA ASP A 928 -18.16 23.10 19.13
C ASP A 928 -17.00 23.48 18.17
N ASN A 929 -15.98 22.65 18.06
CA ASN A 929 -14.89 22.90 17.10
C ASN A 929 -15.26 22.66 15.64
N GLU A 930 -16.41 22.02 15.36
CA GLU A 930 -16.94 21.85 14.01
C GLU A 930 -17.89 22.99 13.57
N ASP A 931 -18.22 23.92 14.48
CA ASP A 931 -19.13 25.04 14.19
C ASP A 931 -18.41 26.17 13.43
N ASP A 932 -19.17 26.90 12.58
CA ASP A 932 -18.67 28.06 11.81
C ASP A 932 -18.05 29.18 12.69
N ASN A 933 -18.41 29.21 13.99
CA ASN A 933 -17.92 30.21 14.93
C ASN A 933 -16.60 29.82 15.64
N PHE A 934 -15.95 28.75 15.17
CA PHE A 934 -14.63 28.30 15.61
C PHE A 934 -13.52 28.77 14.66
N GLN A 935 -12.39 29.23 15.20
CA GLN A 935 -11.26 29.73 14.41
C GLN A 935 -9.90 29.26 14.93
N ILE A 936 -9.02 28.89 14.01
CA ILE A 936 -7.63 28.46 14.27
C ILE A 936 -6.67 29.58 13.87
N THR A 937 -5.81 30.01 14.79
CA THR A 937 -4.74 30.97 14.51
C THR A 937 -3.37 30.27 14.57
N ASN A 938 -2.64 30.27 13.46
CA ASN A 938 -1.29 29.72 13.33
C ASN A 938 -0.29 30.76 12.78
N PRO A 939 0.98 30.75 13.23
CA PRO A 939 2.02 31.56 12.60
C PRO A 939 2.33 31.05 11.18
N PRO A 940 2.71 31.92 10.23
CA PRO A 940 3.09 31.50 8.89
C PRO A 940 4.33 30.60 8.91
N ALA A 941 4.32 29.52 8.11
CA ALA A 941 5.48 28.65 7.98
C ALA A 941 6.72 29.44 7.50
N PRO A 942 7.94 29.10 7.98
CA PRO A 942 9.18 29.70 7.50
C PRO A 942 9.31 29.59 5.97
N TRP A 943 9.86 30.62 5.31
CA TRP A 943 9.93 30.71 3.85
C TRP A 943 10.60 29.49 3.19
N LEU A 944 11.64 28.92 3.84
CA LEU A 944 12.36 27.75 3.34
C LEU A 944 11.48 26.49 3.33
N LYS A 945 10.58 26.34 4.32
CA LYS A 945 9.60 25.25 4.34
C LYS A 945 8.55 25.41 3.23
N ARG A 946 8.12 26.65 2.95
CA ARG A 946 7.18 26.96 1.86
C ARG A 946 7.78 26.69 0.48
N PHE A 947 9.06 27.06 0.27
CA PHE A 947 9.77 26.81 -1.00
C PHE A 947 10.02 25.32 -1.26
N LEU A 948 10.36 24.55 -0.21
CA LEU A 948 10.58 23.10 -0.31
C LEU A 948 9.29 22.27 -0.33
N GLY A 949 8.10 22.90 -0.37
CA GLY A 949 6.82 22.19 -0.33
C GLY A 949 6.56 21.46 0.99
N LEU A 950 7.29 21.77 2.06
CA LEU A 950 7.16 21.13 3.39
C LEU A 950 5.96 21.66 4.20
N ASN A 951 4.91 22.14 3.54
CA ASN A 951 3.68 22.55 4.23
C ASN A 951 2.87 21.29 4.53
N HIS A 952 2.87 20.87 5.79
CA HIS A 952 2.16 19.67 6.24
C HIS A 952 0.69 20.03 6.47
N ASN A 953 -0.19 19.60 5.58
CA ASN A 953 -1.64 19.60 5.79
C ASN A 953 -2.11 18.15 5.79
N HIS A 954 -1.66 17.32 6.73
CA HIS A 954 -2.16 15.96 6.82
C HIS A 954 -2.60 15.63 8.25
N HIS A 955 -3.86 15.20 8.34
CA HIS A 955 -4.41 14.45 9.45
C HIS A 955 -3.65 13.14 9.50
N THR A 956 -2.84 12.93 10.55
CA THR A 956 -2.20 11.64 10.77
C THR A 956 -2.51 11.16 12.18
N HIS A 957 -2.89 9.91 12.31
CA HIS A 957 -2.94 9.20 13.61
C HIS A 957 -1.53 8.92 14.15
N SER A 958 -0.66 9.92 14.10
CA SER A 958 0.68 9.87 14.66
C SER A 958 0.59 9.88 16.19
N SER A 959 1.24 8.91 16.82
CA SER A 959 1.51 8.89 18.28
C SER A 959 2.63 9.87 18.69
N THR A 960 3.16 10.65 17.73
CA THR A 960 4.28 11.57 17.93
C THR A 960 3.83 13.03 18.02
N ALA A 961 4.57 13.83 18.79
CA ALA A 961 4.17 15.19 19.13
C ALA A 961 4.23 16.15 17.94
N VAL A 962 3.09 16.71 17.55
CA VAL A 962 2.93 17.60 16.38
C VAL A 962 3.12 19.08 16.75
N SER A 963 3.71 19.85 15.84
CA SER A 963 4.07 21.28 16.04
C SER A 963 3.00 22.29 15.60
N HIS A 964 1.89 21.83 15.01
CA HIS A 964 0.71 22.60 14.60
C HIS A 964 -0.55 21.97 15.21
N TRP A 965 -1.67 22.70 15.18
CA TRP A 965 -2.98 22.12 15.53
C TRP A 965 -3.34 21.03 14.52
N GLU A 966 -3.77 19.88 15.02
CA GLU A 966 -4.16 18.71 14.23
C GLU A 966 -5.49 18.19 14.77
N TYR A 967 -6.42 17.84 13.87
CA TYR A 967 -7.68 17.20 14.26
C TYR A 967 -7.43 15.76 14.71
N THR A 968 -8.15 15.32 15.72
CA THR A 968 -8.12 13.96 16.25
C THR A 968 -9.53 13.51 16.56
N LEU A 969 -9.89 12.30 16.10
CA LEU A 969 -11.18 11.67 16.36
C LEU A 969 -11.05 10.73 17.55
N MET A 970 -11.82 10.96 18.61
CA MET A 970 -11.87 10.08 19.78
C MET A 970 -13.29 10.05 20.36
N PRO A 971 -13.76 8.90 20.87
CA PRO A 971 -15.06 8.80 21.52
C PRO A 971 -15.26 9.73 22.72
N ASP A 972 -14.15 10.15 23.34
CA ASP A 972 -14.13 11.01 24.51
C ASP A 972 -14.38 12.50 24.21
N CYS A 973 -14.35 12.90 22.93
CA CYS A 973 -14.58 14.27 22.49
C CYS A 973 -16.06 14.66 22.57
N PHE A 974 -16.36 15.95 22.63
CA PHE A 974 -17.73 16.45 22.47
C PHE A 974 -18.10 16.52 20.98
N GLY A 975 -19.40 16.50 20.69
CA GLY A 975 -19.92 16.60 19.33
C GLY A 975 -21.30 15.97 19.18
N GLU A 976 -21.98 16.28 18.08
CA GLU A 976 -23.29 15.70 17.77
C GLU A 976 -23.16 14.28 17.19
N TYR A 977 -22.54 14.19 16.01
CA TYR A 977 -22.19 12.93 15.35
C TYR A 977 -20.69 12.85 14.99
N CYS A 978 -19.99 13.99 14.91
CA CYS A 978 -18.54 14.07 14.75
C CYS A 978 -17.92 14.41 16.12
N LEU A 979 -17.24 13.45 16.73
CA LEU A 979 -16.52 13.55 18.00
C LEU A 979 -15.04 13.82 17.69
N SER A 980 -14.74 15.05 17.32
CA SER A 980 -13.41 15.53 16.98
C SER A 980 -12.90 16.50 18.04
N CYS A 981 -11.59 16.67 18.11
CA CYS A 981 -10.97 17.77 18.83
C CYS A 981 -9.67 18.17 18.13
N LEU A 982 -9.10 19.32 18.49
CA LEU A 982 -7.78 19.74 18.01
C LEU A 982 -6.74 19.58 19.10
N ARG A 983 -5.61 18.96 18.75
CA ARG A 983 -4.45 18.80 19.64
C ARG A 983 -3.21 19.48 19.08
N LYS A 984 -2.33 19.94 19.97
CA LYS A 984 -1.02 20.49 19.62
C LYS A 984 -0.04 20.30 20.78
N ARG A 985 1.25 20.13 20.48
CA ARG A 985 2.29 20.22 21.52
C ARG A 985 2.42 21.65 22.04
N THR A 986 2.65 21.81 23.34
CA THR A 986 2.95 23.12 23.94
C THR A 986 4.04 23.89 23.18
N GLY A 987 3.72 25.13 22.82
CA GLY A 987 4.56 26.12 22.17
C GLY A 987 4.77 27.37 23.02
N LYS A 988 4.91 28.53 22.36
CA LYS A 988 5.24 29.83 22.99
C LYS A 988 4.05 30.77 23.17
N GLY A 989 2.82 30.36 22.84
CA GLY A 989 1.63 31.21 22.85
C GLY A 989 1.34 31.93 21.53
N GLU A 990 2.07 31.61 20.45
CA GLU A 990 1.92 32.26 19.12
C GLU A 990 0.76 31.68 18.29
N SER A 991 0.12 30.63 18.80
CA SER A 991 -0.94 29.89 18.13
C SER A 991 -2.06 29.59 19.11
N SER A 992 -3.30 29.68 18.64
CA SER A 992 -4.47 29.63 19.49
C SER A 992 -5.72 29.13 18.77
N LEU A 993 -6.65 28.60 19.55
CA LEU A 993 -7.99 28.24 19.12
C LEU A 993 -8.98 29.24 19.71
N THR A 994 -9.96 29.71 18.93
CA THR A 994 -10.93 30.73 19.37
C THR A 994 -12.34 30.27 19.07
N TRP A 995 -13.22 30.27 20.08
CA TRP A 995 -14.66 30.03 19.97
C TRP A 995 -15.39 31.34 20.23
N THR A 996 -16.26 31.74 19.31
CA THR A 996 -16.98 33.02 19.36
C THR A 996 -18.48 32.79 19.41
N THR A 997 -19.22 33.60 20.18
CA THR A 997 -20.68 33.56 20.17
C THR A 997 -21.29 34.94 20.42
N PRO A 998 -22.44 35.26 19.81
CA PRO A 998 -23.24 36.40 20.24
C PRO A 998 -23.94 36.11 21.57
N ILE A 999 -23.87 37.07 22.50
CA ILE A 999 -24.61 37.07 23.77
C ILE A 999 -25.86 37.92 23.59
N ASN A 1000 -27.03 37.25 23.49
CA ASN A 1000 -28.31 37.90 23.22
C ASN A 1000 -29.00 38.49 24.47
N LYS A 1001 -28.57 38.08 25.67
CA LYS A 1001 -29.17 38.52 26.93
C LYS A 1001 -28.08 38.92 27.92
N LYS A 1002 -28.07 40.18 28.35
CA LYS A 1002 -27.15 40.64 29.39
C LYS A 1002 -27.38 39.88 30.71
N GLY A 1003 -26.30 39.45 31.37
CA GLY A 1003 -26.37 38.85 32.70
C GLY A 1003 -25.16 38.03 33.10
N LYS A 1004 -25.32 37.22 34.16
CA LYS A 1004 -24.24 36.36 34.66
C LYS A 1004 -24.22 35.04 33.89
N TYR A 1005 -23.09 34.73 33.28
CA TYR A 1005 -22.83 33.47 32.57
C TYR A 1005 -21.73 32.69 33.26
N LYS A 1006 -21.94 31.39 33.37
CA LYS A 1006 -20.91 30.44 33.78
C LYS A 1006 -20.35 29.77 32.53
N ILE A 1007 -19.05 29.92 32.31
CA ILE A 1007 -18.37 29.43 31.10
C ILE A 1007 -17.62 28.14 31.45
N TYR A 1008 -17.80 27.13 30.60
CA TYR A 1008 -17.18 25.82 30.71
C TYR A 1008 -16.38 25.51 29.45
N ALA A 1009 -15.26 24.82 29.62
CA ALA A 1009 -14.57 24.14 28.53
C ALA A 1009 -14.79 22.64 28.68
N TYR A 1010 -15.12 21.95 27.60
CA TYR A 1010 -15.05 20.50 27.57
C TYR A 1010 -13.59 20.09 27.39
N ILE A 1011 -13.07 19.26 28.30
CA ILE A 1011 -11.67 18.82 28.25
C ILE A 1011 -11.66 17.29 28.15
N PRO A 1012 -11.29 16.72 26.98
CA PRO A 1012 -11.12 15.28 26.81
C PRO A 1012 -9.96 14.68 27.63
N ASN A 1013 -10.03 13.39 27.95
CA ASN A 1013 -8.98 12.63 28.67
C ASN A 1013 -7.73 12.31 27.81
N ILE A 1014 -7.39 13.15 26.84
CA ILE A 1014 -6.30 12.89 25.90
C ILE A 1014 -4.95 13.27 26.51
N SER A 1015 -4.86 14.46 27.11
CA SER A 1015 -3.61 14.90 27.74
C SER A 1015 -3.23 14.08 28.96
N TYR A 1016 -4.22 13.66 29.77
CA TYR A 1016 -3.97 12.87 30.98
C TYR A 1016 -3.61 11.42 30.65
N SER A 1017 -4.29 10.77 29.70
CA SER A 1017 -3.91 9.43 29.22
C SER A 1017 -2.48 9.39 28.62
N HIS A 1018 -2.07 10.44 27.90
CA HIS A 1018 -0.70 10.59 27.43
C HIS A 1018 0.31 10.69 28.58
N GLU A 1019 0.05 11.48 29.62
CA GLU A 1019 0.93 11.54 30.81
C GLU A 1019 0.95 10.21 31.58
N ARG A 1020 -0.17 9.49 31.66
CA ARG A 1020 -0.23 8.16 32.28
C ARG A 1020 0.63 7.15 31.51
N SER A 1021 0.58 7.18 30.18
CA SER A 1021 1.43 6.36 29.32
C SER A 1021 2.91 6.68 29.51
N ARG A 1022 3.24 7.97 29.61
CA ARG A 1022 4.60 8.43 29.94
C ARG A 1022 5.05 7.91 31.31
N HIS A 1023 4.21 8.01 32.34
CA HIS A 1023 4.48 7.48 33.67
C HIS A 1023 4.76 5.98 33.64
N MET A 1024 3.99 5.17 32.90
CA MET A 1024 4.24 3.73 32.75
C MET A 1024 5.60 3.43 32.11
N ILE A 1025 6.06 4.25 31.16
CA ILE A 1025 7.33 4.06 30.45
C ILE A 1025 8.52 4.58 31.27
N THR A 1026 8.41 5.76 31.88
CA THR A 1026 9.54 6.45 32.52
C THR A 1026 9.55 6.33 34.04
N GLN A 1027 8.50 5.78 34.65
CA GLN A 1027 8.25 5.72 36.11
C GLN A 1027 8.23 7.08 36.83
N GLU A 1028 8.25 8.20 36.09
CA GLU A 1028 8.19 9.55 36.66
C GLU A 1028 6.76 9.93 37.03
N PRO A 1029 6.50 10.67 38.12
CA PRO A 1029 5.14 11.01 38.56
C PRO A 1029 4.33 11.71 37.46
N ILE A 1030 3.02 11.45 37.45
CA ILE A 1030 2.06 12.15 36.58
C ILE A 1030 2.11 13.64 36.93
N ARG A 1031 2.33 14.48 35.92
CA ARG A 1031 2.44 15.93 36.08
C ARG A 1031 1.06 16.56 36.16
N ASP A 1032 0.94 17.64 36.91
CA ASP A 1032 -0.29 18.45 36.97
C ASP A 1032 -0.41 19.30 35.70
N ILE A 1033 -1.25 18.84 34.77
CA ILE A 1033 -1.40 19.40 33.43
C ILE A 1033 -2.30 20.65 33.48
N GLN A 1034 -1.85 21.76 32.89
CA GLN A 1034 -2.59 23.03 32.87
C GLN A 1034 -2.78 23.56 31.46
N TYR A 1035 -3.96 24.09 31.17
CA TYR A 1035 -4.30 24.83 29.95
C TYR A 1035 -4.46 26.32 30.23
N CYS A 1036 -4.12 27.16 29.26
CA CYS A 1036 -4.23 28.62 29.36
C CYS A 1036 -5.34 29.14 28.43
N TYR A 1037 -6.44 29.60 29.03
CA TYR A 1037 -7.56 30.21 28.32
C TYR A 1037 -7.52 31.74 28.47
N SER A 1038 -8.06 32.49 27.52
CA SER A 1038 -8.50 33.87 27.70
C SER A 1038 -9.94 34.06 27.29
N ILE A 1039 -10.63 34.97 27.96
CA ILE A 1039 -12.00 35.35 27.63
C ILE A 1039 -11.98 36.82 27.25
N SER A 1040 -12.49 37.12 26.05
CA SER A 1040 -12.56 38.47 25.50
C SER A 1040 -14.01 38.93 25.36
N TYR A 1041 -14.31 40.08 25.96
CA TYR A 1041 -15.59 40.77 25.86
C TYR A 1041 -15.38 42.27 26.11
N ASN A 1042 -16.09 43.16 25.39
CA ASN A 1042 -15.94 44.63 25.50
C ASN A 1042 -14.49 45.14 25.46
N ASN A 1043 -13.65 44.67 24.54
CA ASN A 1043 -12.22 45.00 24.43
C ASN A 1043 -11.39 44.72 25.71
N ARG A 1044 -11.91 43.88 26.63
CA ARG A 1044 -11.18 43.38 27.79
C ARG A 1044 -10.86 41.91 27.57
N GLU A 1045 -9.62 41.52 27.82
CA GLU A 1045 -9.17 40.13 27.79
C GLU A 1045 -8.73 39.70 29.18
N LYS A 1046 -9.24 38.56 29.68
CA LYS A 1046 -8.84 37.99 30.96
C LYS A 1046 -8.27 36.58 30.76
N LYS A 1047 -7.00 36.39 31.13
CA LYS A 1047 -6.30 35.09 31.08
C LYS A 1047 -6.54 34.26 32.34
N ILE A 1048 -6.75 32.96 32.16
CA ILE A 1048 -7.14 32.01 33.19
C ILE A 1048 -6.39 30.70 32.94
N LYS A 1049 -5.84 30.11 33.99
CA LYS A 1049 -5.25 28.77 33.96
C LYS A 1049 -6.25 27.77 34.49
N VAL A 1050 -6.43 26.67 33.77
CA VAL A 1050 -7.39 25.60 34.10
C VAL A 1050 -6.64 24.28 34.21
N HIS A 1051 -6.85 23.54 35.29
CA HIS A 1051 -6.29 22.20 35.46
C HIS A 1051 -7.06 21.19 34.62
N VAL A 1052 -6.34 20.31 33.95
CA VAL A 1052 -6.92 19.23 33.14
C VAL A 1052 -7.46 18.14 34.07
N PRO A 1053 -8.71 17.68 33.90
CA PRO A 1053 -9.28 16.62 34.70
C PRO A 1053 -8.73 15.24 34.31
N GLU A 1054 -8.77 14.28 35.23
CA GLU A 1054 -8.36 12.89 34.95
C GLU A 1054 -9.32 12.16 34.02
N THR A 1055 -10.53 12.67 33.86
CA THR A 1055 -11.54 12.11 32.97
C THR A 1055 -12.28 13.19 32.21
N SER A 1056 -12.75 12.86 31.00
CA SER A 1056 -13.46 13.78 30.12
C SER A 1056 -14.69 14.37 30.83
N ARG A 1057 -14.75 15.71 30.92
CA ARG A 1057 -15.85 16.45 31.54
C ARG A 1057 -15.86 17.93 31.17
N TRP A 1058 -17.00 18.57 31.38
CA TRP A 1058 -17.12 20.03 31.41
C TRP A 1058 -16.42 20.61 32.64
N VAL A 1059 -15.41 21.45 32.44
CA VAL A 1059 -14.65 22.14 33.49
C VAL A 1059 -14.99 23.61 33.49
N VAL A 1060 -15.30 24.16 34.67
CA VAL A 1060 -15.61 25.59 34.83
C VAL A 1060 -14.36 26.42 34.57
N ILE A 1061 -14.41 27.32 33.58
CA ILE A 1061 -13.36 28.33 33.35
C ILE A 1061 -13.57 29.50 34.31
N GLY A 1062 -14.83 29.90 34.53
CA GLY A 1062 -15.19 30.93 35.50
C GLY A 1062 -16.61 31.48 35.33
N GLU A 1063 -16.97 32.41 36.19
CA GLU A 1063 -18.25 33.13 36.14
C GLU A 1063 -18.02 34.60 35.74
N PHE A 1064 -18.73 35.06 34.73
CA PHE A 1064 -18.55 36.39 34.12
C PHE A 1064 -19.90 37.07 33.95
N PHE A 1065 -19.91 38.38 34.18
CA PHE A 1065 -21.07 39.21 33.85
C PHE A 1065 -20.89 39.73 32.43
N LEU A 1066 -21.61 39.12 31.47
CA LEU A 1066 -21.46 39.40 30.04
C LEU A 1066 -22.52 40.42 29.59
N PRO A 1067 -22.11 41.49 28.87
CA PRO A 1067 -23.03 42.41 28.19
C PRO A 1067 -23.63 41.75 26.94
N GLU A 1068 -24.63 42.40 26.34
CA GLU A 1068 -25.08 42.04 24.98
C GLU A 1068 -23.97 42.39 23.97
N GLY A 1069 -23.66 41.46 23.07
CA GLY A 1069 -22.57 41.59 22.11
C GLY A 1069 -21.75 40.31 21.93
N GLU A 1070 -20.64 40.39 21.22
CA GLU A 1070 -19.77 39.25 20.94
C GLU A 1070 -18.92 38.88 22.16
N CYS A 1071 -18.85 37.59 22.49
CA CYS A 1071 -17.93 37.03 23.47
C CYS A 1071 -17.10 35.94 22.81
N SER A 1072 -15.77 35.98 23.01
CA SER A 1072 -14.88 34.94 22.53
C SER A 1072 -14.05 34.33 23.64
N VAL A 1073 -13.83 33.03 23.56
CA VAL A 1073 -12.92 32.26 24.43
C VAL A 1073 -11.78 31.75 23.57
N LYS A 1074 -10.55 31.94 24.03
CA LYS A 1074 -9.35 31.58 23.30
C LYS A 1074 -8.48 30.63 24.12
N LEU A 1075 -8.06 29.50 23.55
CA LEU A 1075 -7.10 28.57 24.14
C LEU A 1075 -5.73 28.80 23.49
N TYR A 1076 -4.70 29.04 24.30
CA TYR A 1076 -3.32 29.19 23.83
C TYR A 1076 -2.58 27.85 23.87
N ASP A 1077 -1.58 27.68 23.00
CA ASP A 1077 -0.63 26.56 23.04
C ASP A 1077 0.38 26.65 24.20
N ILE A 1078 -0.01 27.13 25.38
CA ILE A 1078 0.85 27.30 26.56
C ILE A 1078 0.55 26.20 27.59
N GLY A 1079 1.61 25.56 28.11
CA GLY A 1079 1.54 24.45 29.06
C GLY A 1079 2.94 24.04 29.54
N LEU A 1080 3.07 22.82 30.07
CA LEU A 1080 4.35 22.24 30.47
C LEU A 1080 5.18 21.78 29.25
N PRO A 1081 6.53 21.69 29.36
CA PRO A 1081 7.34 21.14 28.29
C PRO A 1081 6.92 19.72 27.92
N ARG A 1082 6.72 19.49 26.61
CA ARG A 1082 6.27 18.21 26.02
C ARG A 1082 4.82 17.81 26.34
N GLN A 1083 4.04 18.67 26.98
CA GLN A 1083 2.60 18.47 27.17
C GLN A 1083 1.85 18.62 25.84
N TRP A 1084 0.71 17.94 25.74
CA TRP A 1084 -0.30 18.17 24.70
C TRP A 1084 -1.38 19.13 25.22
N VAL A 1085 -1.75 20.12 24.41
CA VAL A 1085 -2.86 21.03 24.61
C VAL A 1085 -3.98 20.59 23.66
N VAL A 1086 -5.20 20.46 24.19
CA VAL A 1086 -6.36 19.97 23.44
C VAL A 1086 -7.51 20.96 23.57
N GLY A 1087 -8.13 21.33 22.44
CA GLY A 1087 -9.32 22.15 22.35
C GLY A 1087 -10.45 21.41 21.64
N ASP A 1088 -11.66 21.54 22.17
CA ASP A 1088 -12.84 20.79 21.77
C ASP A 1088 -14.04 21.79 21.75
N ALA A 1089 -14.91 21.80 22.76
CA ALA A 1089 -16.06 22.70 22.84
C ALA A 1089 -16.07 23.68 24.03
N ILE A 1090 -16.75 24.82 23.87
CA ILE A 1090 -17.02 25.82 24.91
C ILE A 1090 -18.52 25.97 25.15
N LYS A 1091 -18.92 26.06 26.41
CA LYS A 1091 -20.33 26.24 26.84
C LYS A 1091 -20.52 27.47 27.72
N TRP A 1092 -21.51 28.29 27.39
CA TRP A 1092 -21.97 29.44 28.19
C TRP A 1092 -23.34 29.13 28.78
N VAL A 1093 -23.44 29.11 30.11
CA VAL A 1093 -24.69 28.83 30.83
C VAL A 1093 -25.20 30.11 31.47
N TYR A 1094 -26.33 30.64 30.99
CA TYR A 1094 -27.00 31.78 31.61
C TYR A 1094 -27.50 31.38 33.00
N GLN A 1095 -27.04 32.11 34.02
CA GLN A 1095 -27.54 31.96 35.38
C GLN A 1095 -28.80 32.81 35.50
N LYS A 1096 -29.92 32.18 35.87
CA LYS A 1096 -31.10 32.96 36.30
C LYS A 1096 -30.66 33.86 37.47
N PRO A 1097 -31.05 35.15 37.45
CA PRO A 1097 -30.60 36.13 38.44
C PRO A 1097 -30.95 35.73 39.87
#